data_AF-A0A354BBC9-F1
#
_entry.id   AF-A0A354BBC9-F1
#
_cell.length_a   1.000
_cell.length_b   1.000
_cell.length_c   1.000
_cell.angle_alpha   90.00
_cell.angle_beta   90.00
_cell.angle_gamma   90.00
#
_symmetry.space_group_name_H-M   'P 1'
#
loop_
_entity.id
_entity.type
_entity.pdbx_description
1 polymer ?
#
loop_
_entity_poly.entity_id
_entity_poly.type
_entity_poly.pdbx_seq_one_letter_code
_entity_poly.pdbx_strand_id
1 'polypeptide(L)'
;FDEFHERSVPGDVGLALMLAGAQTGEHDARLLLMSATIDADAIAAHLDDAPVVSSPGRTYPIELVWRPKKRREPLAPAVVRAVREALRGPGDVLVFLPGVGEIRTVERELTAALGPDGPAVLPLHGSLPSAEQDAALVARAERRVVLATNIAETSLTVDGITAVVDSGLERTARLDPRTGMSGLHTINCSRASADQRAGRAGRLGPGVAIRLWSKAEHAARAPHAPPAITEDDMTPVALDLARRAIIDPATLPFLTPPDTARWAKAVELLTTLGALDDTGAATDLGRRMAMLPVHPRLARLIVDARHPWLACVIAAVLDERDVLRGRPVDLPVELAERVRLVIDPDAHHGAADSRALRTVRDRARQLARRADVEPGLGPHDIDLTALGATLAPGFPDRIARRIGATRGGFVTADGQPLSIDRREAIHEAAGIVAVDIDARSKRGAVHRATALEAKLDHLVYATPDLAGLVDRIRDEWGVTPTPGGSHDGLGTANALLAIGNGAYLEIIGPDPSQPDHVGPRPFGVDDVTEPRLITWAAAVPDLDLWLAWCMARRLDPGPAFTMQRTTPAGDVLHWRLTPPPGDGDGVVPFLIEWPGATPATTAAPGVELFGFELSHPDLAVAGRLQEYALPYPVNRSAASLRAVFLTPAGMVTLES
;
A
#
# COMPACT_ATOMS: atom_id res chain seq x y z
N PHE A 1 12.74 -30.09 -8.01
CA PHE A 1 12.66 -28.74 -8.59
C PHE A 1 12.51 -28.89 -10.08
N ASP A 2 11.40 -28.42 -10.64
CA ASP A 2 11.15 -28.48 -12.08
C ASP A 2 11.33 -27.09 -12.71
N GLU A 3 11.57 -27.04 -14.02
CA GLU A 3 11.80 -25.82 -14.79
C GLU A 3 12.84 -24.86 -14.18
N PHE A 4 13.92 -25.43 -13.62
CA PHE A 4 14.87 -24.68 -12.79
C PHE A 4 15.67 -23.61 -13.57
N HIS A 5 15.65 -23.64 -14.90
CA HIS A 5 16.22 -22.56 -15.72
C HIS A 5 15.48 -21.23 -15.59
N GLU A 6 14.25 -21.21 -15.07
CA GLU A 6 13.53 -19.96 -14.81
C GLU A 6 14.19 -19.15 -13.69
N ARG A 7 15.01 -19.79 -12.83
CA ARG A 7 15.76 -19.15 -11.73
C ARG A 7 14.88 -18.19 -10.92
N SER A 8 13.67 -18.64 -10.60
CA SER A 8 12.68 -17.88 -9.83
C SER A 8 13.10 -17.79 -8.36
N VAL A 9 12.66 -16.74 -7.68
CA VAL A 9 12.95 -16.55 -6.25
C VAL A 9 12.51 -17.76 -5.41
N PRO A 10 11.29 -18.31 -5.54
CA PRO A 10 10.89 -19.50 -4.78
C PRO A 10 11.75 -20.73 -5.10
N GLY A 11 12.17 -20.88 -6.36
CA GLY A 11 13.05 -21.98 -6.78
C GLY A 11 14.43 -21.90 -6.13
N ASP A 12 15.08 -20.74 -6.21
CA ASP A 12 16.42 -20.52 -5.66
C ASP A 12 16.42 -20.57 -4.12
N VAL A 13 15.44 -19.93 -3.45
CA VAL A 13 15.29 -19.98 -1.98
C VAL A 13 14.94 -21.38 -1.50
N GLY A 14 14.01 -22.07 -2.18
CA GLY A 14 13.64 -23.43 -1.84
C GLY A 14 14.81 -24.39 -1.94
N LEU A 15 15.63 -24.27 -2.99
CA LEU A 15 16.84 -25.08 -3.14
C LEU A 15 17.85 -24.80 -2.02
N ALA A 16 18.13 -23.53 -1.73
CA ALA A 16 19.08 -23.15 -0.70
C ALA A 16 18.68 -23.68 0.69
N LEU A 17 17.39 -23.62 1.03
CA LEU A 17 16.85 -24.18 2.28
C LEU A 17 17.01 -25.71 2.34
N MET A 18 16.69 -26.42 1.26
CA MET A 18 16.84 -27.89 1.22
C MET A 18 18.32 -28.32 1.33
N LEU A 19 19.24 -27.57 0.72
CA LEU A 19 20.66 -27.85 0.85
C LEU A 19 21.17 -27.59 2.27
N ALA A 20 20.75 -26.49 2.90
CA ALA A 20 21.11 -26.20 4.30
C ALA A 20 20.58 -27.26 5.28
N GLY A 21 19.33 -27.71 5.10
CA GLY A 21 18.74 -28.79 5.88
C GLY A 21 19.50 -30.11 5.74
N ALA A 22 19.93 -30.45 4.52
CA ALA A 22 20.78 -31.62 4.28
C ALA A 22 22.15 -31.52 4.98
N GLN A 23 22.82 -30.36 4.92
CA GLN A 23 24.13 -30.14 5.54
C GLN A 23 24.09 -30.24 7.07
N THR A 24 22.98 -29.87 7.70
CA THR A 24 22.77 -29.95 9.15
C THR A 24 22.20 -31.28 9.62
N GLY A 25 21.85 -32.18 8.70
CA GLY A 25 21.24 -33.48 9.00
C GLY A 25 19.76 -33.40 9.40
N GLU A 26 19.08 -32.29 9.11
CA GLU A 26 17.64 -32.12 9.37
C GLU A 26 16.79 -33.08 8.52
N HIS A 27 17.27 -33.45 7.32
CA HIS A 27 16.64 -34.43 6.44
C HIS A 27 17.63 -35.18 5.55
N ASP A 28 17.20 -36.32 5.01
CA ASP A 28 17.93 -37.15 4.03
C ASP A 28 17.29 -37.14 2.62
N ALA A 29 16.42 -36.16 2.35
CA ALA A 29 15.71 -36.05 1.09
C ALA A 29 16.64 -35.99 -0.12
N ARG A 30 16.31 -36.77 -1.17
CA ARG A 30 17.00 -36.71 -2.46
C ARG A 30 16.50 -35.52 -3.28
N LEU A 31 17.41 -34.76 -3.86
CA LEU A 31 17.09 -33.60 -4.69
C LEU A 31 17.25 -33.96 -6.17
N LEU A 32 16.24 -33.61 -6.97
CA LEU A 32 16.29 -33.66 -8.43
C LEU A 32 15.98 -32.26 -8.97
N LEU A 33 16.90 -31.70 -9.74
CA LEU A 33 16.72 -30.46 -10.48
C LEU A 33 16.50 -30.82 -11.95
N MET A 34 15.36 -30.42 -12.48
CA MET A 34 14.98 -30.63 -13.88
C MET A 34 15.00 -29.29 -14.61
N SER A 35 15.57 -29.27 -15.81
CA SER A 35 15.73 -28.04 -16.58
C SER A 35 15.90 -28.34 -18.07
N ALA A 36 15.30 -27.50 -18.93
CA ALA A 36 15.38 -27.63 -20.38
C ALA A 36 16.62 -26.98 -21.01
N THR A 37 17.19 -25.92 -20.43
CA THR A 37 18.21 -25.08 -21.11
C THR A 37 19.27 -24.45 -20.21
N ILE A 38 19.44 -24.93 -18.98
CA ILE A 38 20.44 -24.34 -18.08
C ILE A 38 21.84 -24.91 -18.34
N ASP A 39 22.86 -24.14 -17.96
CA ASP A 39 24.22 -24.62 -17.82
C ASP A 39 24.27 -25.68 -16.71
N ALA A 40 24.13 -26.94 -17.11
CA ALA A 40 24.08 -28.08 -16.20
C ALA A 40 25.41 -28.27 -15.47
N ASP A 41 26.53 -27.92 -16.10
CA ASP A 41 27.87 -28.08 -15.53
C ASP A 41 28.08 -27.09 -14.38
N ALA A 42 27.66 -25.83 -14.57
CA ALA A 42 27.74 -24.82 -13.50
C ALA A 42 26.88 -25.19 -12.27
N ILE A 43 25.69 -25.75 -12.48
CA ILE A 43 24.85 -26.22 -11.37
C ILE A 43 25.44 -27.47 -10.71
N ALA A 44 25.90 -28.43 -11.51
CA ALA A 44 26.50 -29.65 -10.99
C ALA A 44 27.69 -29.34 -10.08
N ALA A 45 28.56 -28.42 -10.50
CA ALA A 45 29.71 -27.96 -9.71
C ALA A 45 29.29 -27.31 -8.38
N HIS A 46 28.18 -26.58 -8.34
CA HIS A 46 27.65 -26.01 -7.08
C HIS A 46 27.01 -27.05 -6.17
N LEU A 47 26.60 -28.20 -6.72
CA LEU A 47 25.93 -29.29 -6.00
C LEU A 47 26.89 -30.47 -5.77
N ASP A 48 28.14 -30.17 -5.41
CA ASP A 48 29.19 -31.17 -5.14
C ASP A 48 29.38 -32.18 -6.29
N ASP A 49 29.52 -31.64 -7.51
CA ASP A 49 29.66 -32.40 -8.76
C ASP A 49 28.50 -33.41 -8.98
N ALA A 50 27.27 -32.96 -8.74
CA ALA A 50 26.07 -33.78 -8.88
C ALA A 50 25.96 -34.45 -10.26
N PRO A 51 25.52 -35.73 -10.35
CA PRO A 51 25.38 -36.41 -11.63
C PRO A 51 24.39 -35.70 -12.58
N VAL A 52 24.86 -35.36 -13.77
CA VAL A 52 24.03 -34.80 -14.83
C VAL A 52 23.43 -35.91 -15.68
N VAL A 53 22.10 -36.01 -15.69
CA VAL A 53 21.36 -36.93 -16.56
C VAL A 53 20.78 -36.15 -17.74
N SER A 54 21.27 -36.43 -18.94
CA SER A 54 20.80 -35.78 -20.17
C SER A 54 19.80 -36.67 -20.91
N SER A 55 18.64 -36.10 -21.25
CA SER A 55 17.63 -36.73 -22.12
C SER A 55 17.58 -35.97 -23.45
N PRO A 56 18.19 -36.49 -24.53
CA PRO A 56 18.21 -35.80 -25.82
C PRO A 56 16.80 -35.71 -26.39
N GLY A 57 16.32 -34.48 -26.59
CA GLY A 57 15.08 -34.22 -27.31
C GLY A 57 15.21 -34.51 -28.81
N ARG A 58 14.09 -34.85 -29.45
CA ARG A 58 13.98 -34.83 -30.92
C ARG A 58 13.41 -33.48 -31.34
N THR A 59 14.23 -32.66 -31.97
CA THR A 59 13.81 -31.37 -32.53
C THR A 59 14.05 -31.38 -34.02
N TYR A 60 12.99 -31.14 -34.80
CA TYR A 60 13.07 -30.98 -36.24
C TYR A 60 13.57 -29.56 -36.60
N PRO A 61 14.10 -29.34 -37.81
CA PRO A 61 14.58 -28.03 -38.23
C PRO A 61 13.49 -26.94 -38.14
N ILE A 62 13.87 -25.77 -37.62
CA ILE A 62 12.98 -24.60 -37.50
C ILE A 62 13.53 -23.47 -38.37
N GLU A 63 12.72 -22.97 -39.30
CA GLU A 63 13.05 -21.77 -40.07
C GLU A 63 12.80 -20.51 -39.22
N LEU A 64 13.84 -19.68 -39.06
CA LEU A 64 13.73 -18.42 -38.33
C LEU A 64 13.44 -17.26 -39.28
N VAL A 65 12.28 -16.64 -39.11
CA VAL A 65 11.82 -15.50 -39.91
C VAL A 65 11.76 -14.23 -39.07
N TRP A 66 12.40 -13.16 -39.53
CA TRP A 66 12.46 -11.88 -38.81
C TRP A 66 11.45 -10.89 -39.40
N ARG A 67 10.51 -10.42 -38.58
CA ARG A 67 9.45 -9.46 -38.93
C ARG A 67 9.39 -8.33 -37.89
N PRO A 68 10.45 -7.50 -37.79
CA PRO A 68 10.49 -6.43 -36.79
C PRO A 68 9.25 -5.54 -36.87
N LYS A 69 8.62 -5.31 -35.72
CA LYS A 69 7.53 -4.35 -35.60
C LYS A 69 8.03 -2.94 -35.98
N LYS A 70 7.19 -2.13 -36.64
CA LYS A 70 7.55 -0.73 -36.92
C LYS A 70 7.67 0.06 -35.61
N ARG A 71 8.58 1.04 -35.59
CA ARG A 71 8.74 1.94 -34.43
C ARG A 71 7.41 2.62 -34.11
N ARG A 72 6.97 2.55 -32.84
CA ARG A 72 5.68 3.07 -32.32
C ARG A 72 4.41 2.36 -32.79
N GLU A 73 4.50 1.32 -33.60
CA GLU A 73 3.32 0.51 -33.96
C GLU A 73 2.78 -0.20 -32.70
N PRO A 74 1.46 -0.31 -32.49
CA PRO A 74 0.90 -1.15 -31.43
C PRO A 74 1.26 -2.63 -31.64
N LEU A 75 1.30 -3.43 -30.56
CA LEU A 75 1.69 -4.84 -30.67
C LEU A 75 0.68 -5.67 -31.48
N ALA A 76 -0.61 -5.47 -31.25
CA ALA A 76 -1.64 -6.32 -31.84
C ALA A 76 -1.67 -6.33 -33.37
N PRO A 77 -1.60 -5.19 -34.09
CA PRO A 77 -1.52 -5.18 -35.55
C PRO A 77 -0.29 -5.91 -36.12
N ALA A 78 0.84 -5.86 -35.42
CA ALA A 78 2.06 -6.55 -35.83
C ALA A 78 1.92 -8.06 -35.68
N VAL A 79 1.35 -8.51 -34.55
CA VAL A 79 1.04 -9.91 -34.29
C VAL A 79 0.03 -10.44 -35.30
N VAL A 80 -1.06 -9.71 -35.57
CA VAL A 80 -2.10 -10.12 -36.54
C VAL A 80 -1.49 -10.33 -37.93
N ARG A 81 -0.59 -9.45 -38.40
CA ARG A 81 0.11 -9.66 -39.67
C ARG A 81 0.96 -10.93 -39.67
N ALA A 82 1.75 -11.14 -38.62
CA ALA A 82 2.64 -12.30 -38.52
C ALA A 82 1.85 -13.61 -38.42
N VAL A 83 0.73 -13.63 -37.68
CA VAL A 83 -0.16 -14.79 -37.61
C VAL A 83 -0.77 -15.09 -38.98
N ARG A 84 -1.22 -14.08 -39.73
CA ARG A 84 -1.73 -14.28 -41.10
C ARG A 84 -0.66 -14.81 -42.06
N GLU A 85 0.60 -14.45 -41.85
CA GLU A 85 1.73 -15.01 -42.58
C GLU A 85 1.96 -16.48 -42.21
N ALA A 86 2.01 -16.79 -40.91
CA ALA A 86 2.17 -18.16 -40.39
C ALA A 86 1.05 -19.11 -40.85
N LEU A 87 -0.20 -18.62 -40.90
CA LEU A 87 -1.36 -19.37 -41.36
C LEU A 87 -1.31 -19.75 -42.86
N ARG A 88 -0.34 -19.27 -43.64
CA ARG A 88 -0.12 -19.75 -45.02
C ARG A 88 0.57 -21.13 -45.06
N GLY A 89 1.31 -21.50 -44.02
CA GLY A 89 1.89 -22.83 -43.87
C GLY A 89 0.86 -23.88 -43.43
N PRO A 90 1.24 -25.13 -43.16
CA PRO A 90 0.37 -26.13 -42.55
C PRO A 90 0.34 -26.00 -41.01
N GLY A 91 -0.62 -26.65 -40.34
CA GLY A 91 -0.66 -26.85 -38.87
C GLY A 91 -0.99 -25.60 -38.04
N ASP A 92 -0.94 -25.74 -36.72
CA ASP A 92 -1.40 -24.72 -35.77
C ASP A 92 -0.33 -23.67 -35.47
N VAL A 93 -0.80 -22.48 -35.07
CA VAL A 93 0.06 -21.34 -34.73
C VAL A 93 0.03 -21.08 -33.23
N LEU A 94 1.19 -21.06 -32.59
CA LEU A 94 1.35 -20.61 -31.19
C LEU A 94 1.91 -19.18 -31.16
N VAL A 95 1.29 -18.30 -30.39
CA VAL A 95 1.67 -16.89 -30.31
C VAL A 95 2.07 -16.54 -28.88
N PHE A 96 3.30 -16.06 -28.67
CA PHE A 96 3.77 -15.62 -27.36
C PHE A 96 3.55 -14.12 -27.15
N LEU A 97 2.79 -13.78 -26.10
CA LEU A 97 2.40 -12.43 -25.71
C LEU A 97 2.73 -12.18 -24.24
N PRO A 98 3.03 -10.92 -23.84
CA PRO A 98 3.49 -10.64 -22.48
C PRO A 98 2.40 -10.76 -21.41
N GLY A 99 1.11 -10.82 -21.77
CA GLY A 99 0.05 -10.93 -20.77
C GLY A 99 -1.38 -10.94 -21.32
N VAL A 100 -2.34 -11.07 -20.39
CA VAL A 100 -3.77 -11.24 -20.68
C VAL A 100 -4.38 -10.05 -21.43
N GLY A 101 -3.93 -8.83 -21.11
CA GLY A 101 -4.41 -7.62 -21.79
C GLY A 101 -4.05 -7.61 -23.28
N GLU A 102 -2.82 -8.00 -23.58
CA GLU A 102 -2.34 -8.16 -24.95
C GLU A 102 -3.02 -9.34 -25.66
N ILE A 103 -3.19 -10.49 -24.99
CA ILE A 103 -3.93 -11.65 -25.51
C ILE A 103 -5.33 -11.25 -25.96
N ARG A 104 -6.12 -10.59 -25.12
CA ARG A 104 -7.49 -10.16 -25.48
C ARG A 104 -7.55 -9.14 -26.61
N THR A 105 -6.54 -8.28 -26.70
CA THR A 105 -6.48 -7.28 -27.77
C THR A 105 -6.18 -7.96 -29.10
N VAL A 106 -5.18 -8.86 -29.12
CA VAL A 106 -4.85 -9.68 -30.29
C VAL A 106 -6.01 -10.58 -30.67
N GLU A 107 -6.64 -11.26 -29.71
CA GLU A 107 -7.78 -12.16 -29.92
C GLU A 107 -8.91 -11.45 -30.67
N ARG A 108 -9.34 -10.28 -30.17
CA ARG A 108 -10.37 -9.45 -30.81
C ARG A 108 -9.99 -9.04 -32.24
N GLU A 109 -8.80 -8.46 -32.41
CA GLU A 109 -8.34 -7.97 -33.72
C GLU A 109 -8.13 -9.11 -34.72
N LEU A 110 -7.60 -10.24 -34.26
CA LEU A 110 -7.33 -11.41 -35.07
C LEU A 110 -8.62 -12.10 -35.49
N THR A 111 -9.56 -12.32 -34.57
CA THR A 111 -10.87 -12.91 -34.88
C THR A 111 -11.61 -12.06 -35.92
N ALA A 112 -11.59 -10.74 -35.77
CA ALA A 112 -12.17 -9.82 -36.75
C ALA A 112 -11.45 -9.90 -38.13
N ALA A 113 -10.12 -10.08 -38.14
CA ALA A 113 -9.33 -10.15 -39.36
C ALA A 113 -9.43 -11.50 -40.09
N LEU A 114 -9.71 -12.60 -39.36
CA LEU A 114 -9.84 -13.95 -39.91
C LEU A 114 -11.27 -14.26 -40.39
N GLY A 115 -12.28 -13.62 -39.79
CA GLY A 115 -13.69 -13.86 -40.12
C GLY A 115 -14.23 -15.15 -39.47
N PRO A 116 -15.53 -15.44 -39.64
CA PRO A 116 -16.21 -16.56 -38.99
C PRO A 116 -15.73 -17.95 -39.46
N ASP A 117 -15.27 -18.04 -40.72
CA ASP A 117 -14.73 -19.28 -41.31
C ASP A 117 -13.22 -19.45 -41.05
N GLY A 118 -12.63 -18.56 -40.25
CA GLY A 118 -11.23 -18.58 -39.90
C GLY A 118 -10.87 -19.64 -38.85
N PRO A 119 -9.57 -19.92 -38.66
CA PRO A 119 -9.09 -20.77 -37.56
C PRO A 119 -9.60 -20.31 -36.19
N ALA A 120 -9.83 -21.27 -35.28
CA ALA A 120 -10.22 -20.97 -33.92
C ALA A 120 -9.10 -20.21 -33.19
N VAL A 121 -9.42 -19.06 -32.58
CA VAL A 121 -8.47 -18.27 -31.78
C VAL A 121 -8.71 -18.57 -30.31
N LEU A 122 -7.72 -19.16 -29.63
CA LEU A 122 -7.86 -19.68 -28.27
C LEU A 122 -6.83 -19.02 -27.34
N PRO A 123 -7.25 -18.36 -26.24
CA PRO A 123 -6.32 -17.85 -25.24
C PRO A 123 -5.73 -18.99 -24.40
N LEU A 124 -4.50 -18.81 -23.91
CA LEU A 124 -3.84 -19.72 -22.96
C LEU A 124 -3.04 -18.93 -21.91
N HIS A 125 -3.58 -18.80 -20.70
CA HIS A 125 -2.89 -18.14 -19.59
C HIS A 125 -3.35 -18.70 -18.23
N GLY A 126 -2.53 -18.56 -17.19
CA GLY A 126 -2.74 -19.23 -15.90
C GLY A 126 -4.04 -18.88 -15.14
N SER A 127 -4.71 -17.79 -15.47
CA SER A 127 -6.02 -17.42 -14.88
C SER A 127 -7.25 -17.94 -15.64
N LEU A 128 -7.08 -18.78 -16.67
CA LEU A 128 -8.21 -19.43 -17.36
C LEU A 128 -8.76 -20.61 -16.53
N PRO A 129 -10.08 -20.90 -16.60
CA PRO A 129 -10.64 -22.16 -16.10
C PRO A 129 -9.96 -23.38 -16.75
N SER A 130 -9.84 -24.49 -16.02
CA SER A 130 -9.16 -25.71 -16.51
C SER A 130 -9.67 -26.17 -17.88
N ALA A 131 -11.00 -26.22 -18.07
CA ALA A 131 -11.60 -26.66 -19.32
C ALA A 131 -11.22 -25.79 -20.53
N GLU A 132 -11.01 -24.48 -20.32
CA GLU A 132 -10.57 -23.56 -21.39
C GLU A 132 -9.08 -23.75 -21.69
N GLN A 133 -8.25 -24.03 -20.67
CA GLN A 133 -6.85 -24.40 -20.88
C GLN A 133 -6.73 -25.71 -21.66
N ASP A 134 -7.48 -26.74 -21.26
CA ASP A 134 -7.48 -28.05 -21.91
C ASP A 134 -7.87 -27.93 -23.40
N ALA A 135 -8.85 -27.09 -23.72
CA ALA A 135 -9.27 -26.82 -25.09
C ALA A 135 -8.16 -26.18 -25.95
N ALA A 136 -7.27 -25.39 -25.35
CA ALA A 136 -6.12 -24.81 -26.02
C ALA A 136 -4.93 -25.79 -26.18
N LEU A 137 -4.86 -26.84 -25.35
CA LEU A 137 -3.76 -27.82 -25.36
C LEU A 137 -3.98 -28.93 -26.40
N VAL A 138 -5.17 -29.53 -26.41
CA VAL A 138 -5.46 -30.76 -27.17
C VAL A 138 -5.68 -30.48 -28.67
N ALA A 139 -4.94 -31.17 -29.55
CA ALA A 139 -5.06 -31.01 -31.00
C ALA A 139 -6.51 -31.17 -31.50
N ARG A 140 -6.88 -30.36 -32.51
CA ARG A 140 -8.22 -30.36 -33.12
C ARG A 140 -8.11 -30.69 -34.61
N ALA A 141 -9.21 -31.19 -35.18
CA ALA A 141 -9.31 -31.39 -36.64
C ALA A 141 -9.29 -30.05 -37.39
N GLU A 142 -9.87 -29.02 -36.77
CA GLU A 142 -9.84 -27.65 -37.26
C GLU A 142 -8.56 -26.94 -36.84
N ARG A 143 -8.08 -26.06 -37.72
CA ARG A 143 -6.89 -25.26 -37.48
C ARG A 143 -7.12 -24.25 -36.36
N ARG A 144 -6.08 -24.02 -35.54
CA ARG A 144 -6.15 -23.06 -34.42
C ARG A 144 -4.97 -22.11 -34.35
N VAL A 145 -5.22 -20.97 -33.70
CA VAL A 145 -4.23 -20.01 -33.23
C VAL A 145 -4.32 -19.94 -31.71
N VAL A 146 -3.28 -20.39 -31.02
CA VAL A 146 -3.20 -20.34 -29.55
C VAL A 146 -2.44 -19.08 -29.15
N LEU A 147 -3.07 -18.21 -28.35
CA LEU A 147 -2.49 -16.97 -27.85
C LEU A 147 -2.06 -17.16 -26.39
N ALA A 148 -0.76 -17.31 -26.16
CA ALA A 148 -0.22 -17.73 -24.87
C ALA A 148 0.70 -16.70 -24.22
N THR A 149 0.79 -16.74 -22.88
CA THR A 149 1.94 -16.19 -22.14
C THR A 149 3.08 -17.21 -22.10
N ASN A 150 4.13 -16.94 -21.32
CA ASN A 150 5.24 -17.87 -21.08
C ASN A 150 4.80 -19.22 -20.46
N ILE A 151 3.53 -19.39 -20.06
CA ILE A 151 3.01 -20.69 -19.59
C ILE A 151 3.18 -21.80 -20.65
N ALA A 152 3.18 -21.44 -21.94
CA ALA A 152 3.41 -22.39 -23.04
C ALA A 152 4.90 -22.57 -23.38
N GLU A 153 5.81 -21.83 -22.73
CA GLU A 153 7.25 -21.90 -22.96
C GLU A 153 7.87 -23.11 -22.28
N THR A 154 7.40 -23.45 -21.08
CA THR A 154 7.98 -24.46 -20.19
C THR A 154 6.92 -25.52 -19.84
N SER A 155 5.90 -25.14 -19.08
CA SER A 155 5.04 -26.06 -18.32
C SER A 155 3.97 -26.84 -19.10
N LEU A 156 3.62 -26.43 -20.32
CA LEU A 156 2.51 -27.02 -21.08
C LEU A 156 2.93 -27.48 -22.47
N THR A 157 2.47 -28.67 -22.87
CA THR A 157 2.62 -29.16 -24.24
C THR A 157 1.36 -28.83 -25.03
N VAL A 158 1.50 -27.94 -26.01
CA VAL A 158 0.45 -27.63 -26.98
C VAL A 158 0.66 -28.52 -28.20
N ASP A 159 -0.29 -29.39 -28.49
CA ASP A 159 -0.18 -30.33 -29.62
C ASP A 159 -0.40 -29.62 -30.97
N GLY A 160 0.08 -30.20 -32.07
CA GLY A 160 -0.23 -29.72 -33.43
C GLY A 160 0.48 -28.43 -33.87
N ILE A 161 1.34 -27.83 -33.04
CA ILE A 161 2.07 -26.60 -33.37
C ILE A 161 3.14 -26.85 -34.43
N THR A 162 3.07 -26.10 -35.52
CA THR A 162 4.04 -26.10 -36.63
C THR A 162 4.62 -24.71 -36.88
N ALA A 163 3.97 -23.67 -36.35
CA ALA A 163 4.44 -22.30 -36.45
C ALA A 163 4.35 -21.56 -35.10
N VAL A 164 5.36 -20.74 -34.81
CA VAL A 164 5.41 -19.87 -33.63
C VAL A 164 5.50 -18.42 -34.09
N VAL A 165 4.74 -17.53 -33.45
CA VAL A 165 4.87 -16.07 -33.57
C VAL A 165 5.28 -15.53 -32.20
N ASP A 166 6.50 -15.01 -32.09
CA ASP A 166 7.03 -14.50 -30.84
C ASP A 166 7.06 -12.97 -30.84
N SER A 167 6.35 -12.36 -29.88
CA SER A 167 6.42 -10.91 -29.66
C SER A 167 7.78 -10.44 -29.14
N GLY A 168 8.57 -11.37 -28.59
CA GLY A 168 9.87 -11.09 -27.97
C GLY A 168 9.75 -10.38 -26.63
N LEU A 169 8.55 -10.34 -26.06
CA LEU A 169 8.22 -9.67 -24.81
C LEU A 169 7.73 -10.69 -23.78
N GLU A 170 7.96 -10.38 -22.51
CA GLU A 170 7.44 -11.13 -21.38
C GLU A 170 7.19 -10.19 -20.19
N ARG A 171 6.45 -10.68 -19.20
CA ARG A 171 6.11 -9.93 -18.00
C ARG A 171 6.70 -10.60 -16.79
N THR A 172 7.59 -9.89 -16.09
CA THR A 172 8.27 -10.37 -14.90
C THR A 172 7.99 -9.47 -13.72
N ALA A 173 7.96 -10.03 -12.51
CA ALA A 173 7.92 -9.24 -11.28
C ALA A 173 9.29 -8.57 -11.07
N ARG A 174 9.31 -7.32 -10.62
CA ARG A 174 10.52 -6.63 -10.13
C ARG A 174 10.12 -5.66 -9.02
N LEU A 175 11.07 -5.18 -8.24
CA LEU A 175 10.83 -4.05 -7.36
C LEU A 175 10.42 -2.81 -8.18
N ASP A 176 9.20 -2.31 -7.97
CA ASP A 176 8.75 -1.05 -8.54
C ASP A 176 9.09 0.09 -7.58
N PRO A 177 10.05 0.97 -7.92
CA PRO A 177 10.40 2.09 -7.06
C PRO A 177 9.22 3.04 -6.82
N ARG A 178 8.22 3.06 -7.70
CA ARG A 178 7.06 3.95 -7.56
C ARG A 178 6.21 3.60 -6.36
N THR A 179 5.96 2.32 -6.14
CA THR A 179 5.13 1.80 -5.04
C THR A 179 5.96 1.29 -3.87
N GLY A 180 7.25 1.00 -4.09
CA GLY A 180 8.13 0.41 -3.09
C GLY A 180 7.73 -1.02 -2.75
N MET A 181 7.13 -1.70 -3.73
CA MET A 181 6.64 -3.08 -3.67
C MET A 181 6.92 -3.77 -5.01
N SER A 182 6.66 -5.07 -5.09
CA SER A 182 6.72 -5.81 -6.35
C SER A 182 5.71 -5.27 -7.39
N GLY A 183 6.18 -5.06 -8.61
CA GLY A 183 5.37 -4.66 -9.76
C GLY A 183 5.68 -5.49 -11.00
N LEU A 184 4.75 -5.55 -11.96
CA LEU A 184 4.92 -6.29 -13.20
C LEU A 184 5.54 -5.42 -14.29
N HIS A 185 6.72 -5.79 -14.75
CA HIS A 185 7.46 -5.10 -15.81
C HIS A 185 7.43 -5.92 -17.10
N THR A 186 7.12 -5.24 -18.22
CA THR A 186 7.25 -5.85 -19.55
C THR A 186 8.67 -5.64 -20.04
N ILE A 187 9.40 -6.73 -20.30
CA ILE A 187 10.79 -6.72 -20.75
C ILE A 187 10.94 -7.50 -22.06
N ASN A 188 12.12 -7.39 -22.66
CA ASN A 188 12.53 -8.26 -23.75
C ASN A 188 12.95 -9.62 -23.16
N CYS A 189 12.40 -10.72 -23.69
CA CYS A 189 12.85 -12.07 -23.34
C CYS A 189 14.33 -12.30 -23.71
N SER A 190 14.97 -13.25 -23.02
CA SER A 190 16.34 -13.69 -23.33
C SER A 190 16.43 -14.43 -24.67
N ARG A 191 17.66 -14.66 -25.16
CA ARG A 191 17.88 -15.51 -26.34
C ARG A 191 17.46 -16.95 -26.07
N ALA A 192 17.85 -17.50 -24.91
CA ALA A 192 17.45 -18.84 -24.50
C ALA A 192 15.93 -19.03 -24.48
N SER A 193 15.19 -18.07 -23.90
CA SER A 193 13.72 -18.09 -23.89
C SER A 193 13.14 -18.04 -25.32
N ALA A 194 13.64 -17.14 -26.16
CA ALA A 194 13.20 -17.07 -27.56
C ALA A 194 13.49 -18.35 -28.36
N ASP A 195 14.56 -19.08 -28.01
CA ASP A 195 14.92 -20.34 -28.64
C ASP A 195 14.02 -21.49 -28.13
N GLN A 196 13.68 -21.53 -26.85
CA GLN A 196 12.68 -22.46 -26.30
C GLN A 196 11.30 -22.25 -26.94
N ARG A 197 10.85 -21.00 -27.05
CA ARG A 197 9.61 -20.62 -27.73
C ARG A 197 9.60 -21.09 -29.17
N ALA A 198 10.67 -20.84 -29.92
CA ALA A 198 10.81 -21.32 -31.29
C ALA A 198 10.79 -22.86 -31.36
N GLY A 199 11.42 -23.53 -30.40
CA GLY A 199 11.44 -24.99 -30.24
C GLY A 199 10.06 -25.64 -30.24
N ARG A 200 9.01 -24.91 -29.83
CA ARG A 200 7.62 -25.40 -29.86
C ARG A 200 7.11 -25.69 -31.28
N ALA A 201 7.65 -25.06 -32.31
CA ALA A 201 7.34 -25.35 -33.72
C ALA A 201 8.03 -26.62 -34.26
N GLY A 202 9.11 -27.07 -33.63
CA GLY A 202 9.95 -28.17 -34.12
C GLY A 202 9.68 -29.53 -33.47
N ARG A 203 8.55 -29.71 -32.76
CA ARG A 203 8.28 -30.95 -32.00
C ARG A 203 7.75 -32.10 -32.86
N LEU A 204 6.86 -31.81 -33.81
CA LEU A 204 6.17 -32.84 -34.62
C LEU A 204 6.79 -33.02 -36.01
N GLY A 205 7.48 -32.00 -36.50
CA GLY A 205 8.06 -31.95 -37.84
C GLY A 205 8.75 -30.60 -38.07
N PRO A 206 9.29 -30.35 -39.28
CA PRO A 206 9.87 -29.06 -39.62
C PRO A 206 8.86 -27.92 -39.41
N GLY A 207 9.31 -26.83 -38.80
CA GLY A 207 8.44 -25.72 -38.40
C GLY A 207 9.01 -24.36 -38.72
N VAL A 208 8.25 -23.30 -38.41
CA VAL A 208 8.63 -21.90 -38.65
C VAL A 208 8.48 -21.10 -37.36
N ALA A 209 9.44 -20.24 -37.03
CA ALA A 209 9.31 -19.26 -35.94
C ALA A 209 9.48 -17.84 -36.47
N ILE A 210 8.41 -17.05 -36.40
CA ILE A 210 8.37 -15.64 -36.78
C ILE A 210 8.64 -14.78 -35.54
N ARG A 211 9.73 -14.02 -35.56
CA ARG A 211 10.16 -13.13 -34.47
C ARG A 211 9.83 -11.68 -34.80
N LEU A 212 9.11 -10.99 -33.91
CA LEU A 212 8.66 -9.60 -34.13
C LEU A 212 9.71 -8.52 -33.84
N TRP A 213 10.99 -8.91 -33.80
CA TRP A 213 12.14 -8.03 -33.67
C TRP A 213 13.18 -8.37 -34.75
N SER A 214 14.20 -7.54 -34.89
CA SER A 214 15.25 -7.70 -35.89
C SER A 214 16.33 -8.68 -35.43
N LYS A 215 17.07 -9.24 -36.40
CA LYS A 215 18.25 -10.08 -36.11
C LYS A 215 19.31 -9.34 -35.28
N ALA A 216 19.45 -8.03 -35.47
CA ALA A 216 20.37 -7.20 -34.68
C ALA A 216 19.91 -7.05 -33.22
N GLU A 217 18.62 -6.76 -33.00
CA GLU A 217 18.05 -6.72 -31.65
C GLU A 217 18.16 -8.10 -30.97
N HIS A 218 18.04 -9.20 -31.71
CA HIS A 218 18.24 -10.53 -31.16
C HIS A 218 19.67 -10.75 -30.64
N ALA A 219 20.67 -10.34 -31.42
CA ALA A 219 22.07 -10.46 -31.02
C ALA A 219 22.41 -9.63 -29.77
N ALA A 220 21.68 -8.52 -29.54
CA ALA A 220 21.85 -7.66 -28.38
C ALA A 220 21.09 -8.13 -27.12
N ARG A 221 20.22 -9.15 -27.23
CA ARG A 221 19.51 -9.72 -26.06
C ARG A 221 20.46 -10.51 -25.18
N ALA A 222 20.17 -10.52 -23.87
CA ALA A 222 20.90 -11.35 -22.92
C ALA A 222 20.86 -12.83 -23.34
N PRO A 223 21.97 -13.59 -23.18
CA PRO A 223 21.99 -15.03 -23.44
C PRO A 223 20.89 -15.77 -22.65
N HIS A 224 20.85 -15.53 -21.33
CA HIS A 224 19.88 -16.08 -20.39
C HIS A 224 19.22 -14.94 -19.61
N ALA A 225 18.05 -15.20 -19.03
CA ALA A 225 17.47 -14.28 -18.07
C ALA A 225 18.36 -14.23 -16.81
N PRO A 226 18.57 -13.06 -16.19
CA PRO A 226 19.23 -13.00 -14.88
C PRO A 226 18.36 -13.72 -13.83
N PRO A 227 18.96 -14.34 -12.80
CA PRO A 227 18.20 -14.93 -11.70
C PRO A 227 17.31 -13.89 -11.02
N ALA A 228 16.05 -14.24 -10.76
CA ALA A 228 15.06 -13.32 -10.20
C ALA A 228 15.49 -12.76 -8.83
N ILE A 229 16.25 -13.55 -8.04
CA ILE A 229 16.79 -13.12 -6.74
C ILE A 229 17.69 -11.87 -6.81
N THR A 230 18.19 -11.51 -7.99
CA THR A 230 19.04 -10.33 -8.22
C THR A 230 18.26 -9.06 -8.60
N GLU A 231 17.01 -9.19 -9.03
CA GLU A 231 16.21 -8.09 -9.58
C GLU A 231 14.89 -7.85 -8.83
N ASP A 232 14.32 -8.91 -8.25
CA ASP A 232 13.05 -8.89 -7.54
C ASP A 232 13.15 -8.17 -6.19
N ASP A 233 11.99 -7.89 -5.62
CA ASP A 233 11.85 -7.32 -4.29
C ASP A 233 12.18 -8.37 -3.22
N MET A 234 13.22 -8.10 -2.42
CA MET A 234 13.67 -9.01 -1.37
C MET A 234 12.90 -8.86 -0.05
N THR A 235 12.01 -7.87 0.07
CA THR A 235 11.24 -7.63 1.31
C THR A 235 10.41 -8.86 1.73
N PRO A 236 9.64 -9.51 0.83
CA PRO A 236 8.91 -10.72 1.20
C PRO A 236 9.83 -11.90 1.57
N VAL A 237 10.97 -12.03 0.88
CA VAL A 237 11.94 -13.12 1.12
C VAL A 237 12.62 -12.96 2.47
N ALA A 238 13.07 -11.74 2.80
CA ALA A 238 13.71 -11.43 4.07
C ALA A 238 12.78 -11.75 5.25
N LEU A 239 11.49 -11.42 5.14
CA LEU A 239 10.50 -11.77 6.16
C LEU A 239 10.29 -13.30 6.24
N ASP A 240 10.26 -14.01 5.10
CA ASP A 240 10.12 -15.47 5.07
C ASP A 240 11.32 -16.20 5.70
N LEU A 241 12.54 -15.70 5.50
CA LEU A 241 13.74 -16.26 6.12
C LEU A 241 13.78 -15.90 7.61
N ALA A 242 13.49 -14.65 7.99
CA ALA A 242 13.52 -14.23 9.38
C ALA A 242 12.49 -14.97 10.25
N ARG A 243 11.29 -15.28 9.73
CA ARG A 243 10.31 -16.11 10.47
C ARG A 243 10.79 -17.55 10.70
N ARG A 244 11.78 -18.02 9.93
CA ARG A 244 12.46 -19.33 10.09
C ARG A 244 13.75 -19.21 10.90
N ALA A 245 13.97 -18.07 11.57
CA ALA A 245 15.19 -17.73 12.30
C ALA A 245 16.47 -17.69 11.44
N ILE A 246 16.33 -17.43 10.13
CA ILE A 246 17.46 -17.22 9.22
C ILE A 246 17.58 -15.72 8.96
N ILE A 247 18.57 -15.09 9.62
CA ILE A 247 18.76 -13.63 9.60
C ILE A 247 19.72 -13.21 8.47
N ASP A 248 20.85 -13.90 8.35
CA ASP A 248 21.84 -13.63 7.33
C ASP A 248 21.68 -14.61 6.15
N PRO A 249 21.29 -14.15 4.94
CA PRO A 249 21.12 -15.01 3.78
C PRO A 249 22.44 -15.64 3.32
N ALA A 250 23.60 -15.10 3.70
CA ALA A 250 24.90 -15.68 3.39
C ALA A 250 25.15 -17.03 4.10
N THR A 251 24.35 -17.36 5.11
CA THR A 251 24.38 -18.67 5.78
C THR A 251 23.76 -19.78 4.92
N LEU A 252 23.00 -19.42 3.88
CA LEU A 252 22.37 -20.37 2.98
C LEU A 252 23.22 -20.59 1.71
N PRO A 253 23.29 -21.83 1.20
CA PRO A 253 24.08 -22.20 0.03
C PRO A 253 23.38 -21.82 -1.30
N PHE A 254 23.07 -20.53 -1.48
CA PHE A 254 22.47 -20.02 -2.70
C PHE A 254 23.37 -20.24 -3.93
N LEU A 255 22.78 -20.65 -5.06
CA LEU A 255 23.45 -20.65 -6.37
C LEU A 255 23.87 -19.23 -6.80
N THR A 256 23.04 -18.25 -6.46
CA THR A 256 23.34 -16.83 -6.65
C THR A 256 22.80 -16.11 -5.42
N PRO A 257 23.66 -15.51 -4.59
CA PRO A 257 23.20 -14.82 -3.39
C PRO A 257 22.36 -13.59 -3.76
N PRO A 258 21.43 -13.17 -2.89
CA PRO A 258 20.72 -11.91 -3.07
C PRO A 258 21.71 -10.73 -3.03
N ASP A 259 21.39 -9.68 -3.77
CA ASP A 259 22.19 -8.45 -3.79
C ASP A 259 22.22 -7.80 -2.39
N THR A 260 23.41 -7.57 -1.85
CA THR A 260 23.60 -7.10 -0.46
C THR A 260 22.91 -5.75 -0.20
N ALA A 261 22.95 -4.83 -1.16
CA ALA A 261 22.33 -3.51 -1.00
C ALA A 261 20.79 -3.59 -0.99
N ARG A 262 20.20 -4.42 -1.86
CA ARG A 262 18.75 -4.69 -1.85
C ARG A 262 18.32 -5.42 -0.59
N TRP A 263 19.11 -6.39 -0.13
CA TRP A 263 18.83 -7.10 1.11
C TRP A 263 18.81 -6.16 2.32
N ALA A 264 19.83 -5.29 2.44
CA ALA A 264 19.90 -4.31 3.53
C ALA A 264 18.66 -3.39 3.56
N LYS A 265 18.20 -2.92 2.40
CA LYS A 265 16.97 -2.10 2.30
C LYS A 265 15.70 -2.85 2.67
N ALA A 266 15.62 -4.14 2.32
CA ALA A 266 14.50 -5.00 2.70
C ALA A 266 14.43 -5.15 4.23
N VAL A 267 15.58 -5.40 4.88
CA VAL A 267 15.68 -5.50 6.35
C VAL A 267 15.32 -4.16 7.00
N GLU A 268 15.89 -3.04 6.54
CA GLU A 268 15.58 -1.68 7.03
C GLU A 268 14.08 -1.38 6.98
N LEU A 269 13.43 -1.69 5.86
CA LEU A 269 11.98 -1.54 5.72
C LEU A 269 11.23 -2.42 6.71
N LEU A 270 11.57 -3.71 6.83
CA LEU A 270 10.88 -4.62 7.73
C LEU A 270 11.05 -4.22 9.21
N THR A 271 12.21 -3.72 9.62
CA THR A 271 12.42 -3.13 10.94
C THR A 271 11.54 -1.90 11.13
N THR A 272 11.47 -1.01 10.14
CA THR A 272 10.60 0.18 10.18
C THR A 272 9.11 -0.18 10.28
N LEU A 273 8.69 -1.28 9.66
CA LEU A 273 7.33 -1.82 9.76
C LEU A 273 7.04 -2.51 11.11
N GLY A 274 8.07 -2.70 11.95
CA GLY A 274 7.99 -3.48 13.20
C GLY A 274 7.93 -4.99 12.99
N ALA A 275 8.22 -5.47 11.78
CA ALA A 275 8.21 -6.90 11.44
C ALA A 275 9.48 -7.61 11.92
N LEU A 276 10.60 -6.88 12.01
CA LEU A 276 11.86 -7.36 12.58
C LEU A 276 12.24 -6.51 13.81
N ASP A 277 12.92 -7.12 14.77
CA ASP A 277 13.56 -6.41 15.88
C ASP A 277 14.97 -5.92 15.53
N ASP A 278 15.66 -5.29 16.48
CA ASP A 278 17.02 -4.75 16.32
C ASP A 278 18.08 -5.84 16.03
N THR A 279 17.77 -7.11 16.29
CA THR A 279 18.64 -8.25 15.98
C THR A 279 18.38 -8.80 14.57
N GLY A 280 17.32 -8.34 13.90
CA GLY A 280 16.85 -8.85 12.61
C GLY A 280 15.95 -10.08 12.72
N ALA A 281 15.55 -10.47 13.93
CA ALA A 281 14.63 -11.59 14.13
C ALA A 281 13.17 -11.15 13.90
N ALA A 282 12.33 -12.06 13.38
CA ALA A 282 10.92 -11.77 13.17
C ALA A 282 10.18 -11.60 14.51
N THR A 283 9.49 -10.47 14.66
CA THR A 283 8.60 -10.19 15.79
C THR A 283 7.30 -10.99 15.68
N ASP A 284 6.45 -10.97 16.72
CA ASP A 284 5.11 -11.57 16.63
C ASP A 284 4.25 -10.92 15.55
N LEU A 285 4.37 -9.59 15.39
CA LEU A 285 3.77 -8.84 14.30
C LEU A 285 4.30 -9.34 12.94
N GLY A 286 5.62 -9.47 12.78
CA GLY A 286 6.24 -9.98 11.56
C GLY A 286 5.80 -11.40 11.20
N ARG A 287 5.68 -12.29 12.19
CA ARG A 287 5.17 -13.66 11.98
C ARG A 287 3.73 -13.67 11.50
N ARG A 288 2.85 -12.84 12.09
CA ARG A 288 1.46 -12.69 11.61
C ARG A 288 1.41 -12.09 10.20
N MET A 289 2.22 -11.08 9.91
CA MET A 289 2.32 -10.47 8.58
C MET A 289 2.68 -11.49 7.50
N ALA A 290 3.63 -12.40 7.79
CA ALA A 290 4.09 -13.42 6.85
C ALA A 290 3.01 -14.46 6.47
N MET A 291 1.92 -14.56 7.23
CA MET A 291 0.81 -15.48 6.93
C MET A 291 -0.13 -14.94 5.84
N LEU A 292 -0.08 -13.64 5.56
CA LEU A 292 -0.93 -13.00 4.55
C LEU A 292 -0.27 -13.06 3.16
N PRO A 293 -1.02 -13.38 2.09
CA PRO A 293 -0.48 -13.52 0.72
C PRO A 293 -0.34 -12.16 0.01
N VAL A 294 0.28 -11.20 0.66
CA VAL A 294 0.48 -9.83 0.15
C VAL A 294 1.87 -9.35 0.51
N HIS A 295 2.31 -8.26 -0.11
CA HIS A 295 3.56 -7.60 0.26
C HIS A 295 3.56 -7.20 1.75
N PRO A 296 4.70 -7.28 2.48
CA PRO A 296 4.78 -6.93 3.91
C PRO A 296 4.19 -5.56 4.27
N ARG A 297 4.33 -4.54 3.42
CA ARG A 297 3.66 -3.23 3.62
C ARG A 297 2.15 -3.36 3.74
N LEU A 298 1.53 -4.15 2.86
CA LEU A 298 0.08 -4.35 2.84
C LEU A 298 -0.38 -5.26 3.98
N ALA A 299 0.43 -6.27 4.33
CA ALA A 299 0.18 -7.10 5.51
C ALA A 299 0.15 -6.26 6.79
N ARG A 300 1.07 -5.30 6.92
CA ARG A 300 1.12 -4.37 8.05
C ARG A 300 -0.12 -3.48 8.18
N LEU A 301 -0.79 -3.16 7.07
CA LEU A 301 -2.06 -2.43 7.09
C LEU A 301 -3.17 -3.25 7.74
N ILE A 302 -3.16 -4.56 7.51
CA ILE A 302 -4.25 -5.49 7.87
C ILE A 302 -4.07 -6.02 9.30
N VAL A 303 -2.86 -6.41 9.67
CA VAL A 303 -2.59 -6.96 11.01
C VAL A 303 -2.79 -5.88 12.07
N ASP A 304 -3.61 -6.18 13.07
CA ASP A 304 -3.95 -5.32 14.21
C ASP A 304 -4.58 -3.97 13.78
N ALA A 305 -5.24 -3.94 12.62
CA ALA A 305 -5.88 -2.75 12.09
C ALA A 305 -7.09 -2.30 12.92
N ARG A 306 -7.16 -1.01 13.27
CA ARG A 306 -8.34 -0.39 13.90
C ARG A 306 -9.59 -0.45 13.01
N HIS A 307 -9.39 -0.30 11.71
CA HIS A 307 -10.44 -0.42 10.68
C HIS A 307 -10.11 -1.60 9.77
N PRO A 308 -10.32 -2.85 10.22
CA PRO A 308 -9.77 -4.04 9.55
C PRO A 308 -10.36 -4.30 8.16
N TRP A 309 -11.65 -4.01 7.97
CA TRP A 309 -12.27 -4.11 6.64
C TRP A 309 -11.71 -3.04 5.68
N LEU A 310 -11.61 -1.79 6.14
CA LEU A 310 -11.00 -0.71 5.35
C LEU A 310 -9.55 -1.05 4.97
N ALA A 311 -8.75 -1.59 5.88
CA ALA A 311 -7.39 -2.05 5.60
C ALA A 311 -7.35 -3.12 4.49
N CYS A 312 -8.26 -4.10 4.52
CA CYS A 312 -8.38 -5.12 3.48
C CYS A 312 -8.76 -4.52 2.11
N VAL A 313 -9.66 -3.53 2.09
CA VAL A 313 -10.04 -2.80 0.87
C VAL A 313 -8.87 -2.00 0.32
N ILE A 314 -8.15 -1.24 1.17
CA ILE A 314 -6.97 -0.48 0.78
C ILE A 314 -5.90 -1.41 0.21
N ALA A 315 -5.59 -2.50 0.93
CA ALA A 315 -4.60 -3.48 0.47
C ALA A 315 -4.95 -4.00 -0.92
N ALA A 316 -6.22 -4.36 -1.16
CA ALA A 316 -6.67 -4.80 -2.48
C ALA A 316 -6.57 -3.70 -3.56
N VAL A 317 -6.90 -2.45 -3.25
CA VAL A 317 -6.75 -1.30 -4.17
C VAL A 317 -5.30 -1.05 -4.57
N LEU A 318 -4.35 -1.34 -3.67
CA LEU A 318 -2.92 -1.14 -3.91
C LEU A 318 -2.23 -2.35 -4.57
N ASP A 319 -2.68 -3.56 -4.26
CA ASP A 319 -2.15 -4.83 -4.79
C ASP A 319 -2.60 -5.07 -6.24
N GLU A 320 -3.82 -4.66 -6.58
CA GLU A 320 -4.42 -4.86 -7.90
C GLU A 320 -4.17 -3.67 -8.85
N ARG A 321 -4.48 -3.90 -10.13
CA ARG A 321 -4.48 -2.82 -11.13
C ARG A 321 -5.47 -1.72 -10.73
N ASP A 322 -5.07 -0.46 -10.96
CA ASP A 322 -5.92 0.71 -10.71
C ASP A 322 -7.32 0.54 -11.33
N VAL A 323 -8.33 0.85 -10.51
CA VAL A 323 -9.75 0.80 -10.87
C VAL A 323 -10.14 1.89 -11.86
N LEU A 324 -9.28 2.89 -12.08
CA LEU A 324 -9.48 3.95 -13.07
C LEU A 324 -8.59 3.73 -14.31
N ARG A 325 -9.17 3.95 -15.49
CA ARG A 325 -8.47 3.90 -16.78
C ARG A 325 -7.86 5.26 -17.11
N GLY A 326 -6.57 5.30 -17.39
CA GLY A 326 -5.90 6.51 -17.84
C GLY A 326 -4.40 6.45 -17.58
N ARG A 327 -3.69 7.52 -17.92
CA ARG A 327 -2.31 7.70 -17.46
C ARG A 327 -2.36 8.15 -16.00
N PRO A 328 -1.46 7.68 -15.12
CA PRO A 328 -1.46 8.08 -13.70
C PRO A 328 -1.47 9.61 -13.48
N VAL A 329 -0.81 10.37 -14.35
CA VAL A 329 -0.79 11.85 -14.31
C VAL A 329 -2.14 12.53 -14.58
N ASP A 330 -3.06 11.84 -15.28
CA ASP A 330 -4.37 12.38 -15.64
C ASP A 330 -5.47 11.96 -14.64
N LEU A 331 -5.16 11.02 -13.75
CA LEU A 331 -6.11 10.45 -12.79
C LEU A 331 -6.12 11.25 -11.48
N PRO A 332 -7.21 11.16 -10.70
CA PRO A 332 -7.25 11.73 -9.35
C PRO A 332 -6.12 11.19 -8.47
N VAL A 333 -5.50 12.06 -7.69
CA VAL A 333 -4.44 11.69 -6.73
C VAL A 333 -5.05 11.11 -5.45
N GLU A 334 -6.19 11.64 -5.02
CA GLU A 334 -6.89 11.20 -3.81
C GLU A 334 -7.28 9.72 -3.89
N LEU A 335 -6.75 8.92 -2.95
CA LEU A 335 -7.00 7.48 -2.88
C LEU A 335 -8.43 7.19 -2.42
N ALA A 336 -9.03 8.08 -1.62
CA ALA A 336 -10.41 7.95 -1.15
C ALA A 336 -11.41 7.75 -2.30
N GLU A 337 -11.17 8.35 -3.47
CA GLU A 337 -12.02 8.15 -4.66
C GLU A 337 -12.03 6.69 -5.14
N ARG A 338 -10.88 6.01 -5.10
CA ARG A 338 -10.78 4.60 -5.51
C ARG A 338 -11.44 3.68 -4.48
N VAL A 339 -11.23 3.96 -3.20
CA VAL A 339 -11.87 3.21 -2.11
C VAL A 339 -13.38 3.37 -2.18
N ARG A 340 -13.88 4.60 -2.37
CA ARG A 340 -15.31 4.88 -2.53
C ARG A 340 -15.94 4.07 -3.66
N LEU A 341 -15.32 4.03 -4.85
CA LEU A 341 -15.80 3.22 -5.98
C LEU A 341 -15.85 1.71 -5.66
N VAL A 342 -14.97 1.22 -4.80
CA VAL A 342 -14.92 -0.19 -4.40
C VAL A 342 -16.03 -0.52 -3.42
N ILE A 343 -16.29 0.34 -2.44
CA ILE A 343 -17.18 0.06 -1.30
C ILE A 343 -18.63 0.48 -1.54
N ASP A 344 -18.85 1.51 -2.38
CA ASP A 344 -20.16 2.07 -2.69
C ASP A 344 -20.62 1.58 -4.07
N PRO A 345 -21.68 0.76 -4.17
CA PRO A 345 -22.24 0.31 -5.44
C PRO A 345 -22.76 1.46 -6.33
N ASP A 346 -23.22 2.56 -5.71
CA ASP A 346 -23.81 3.71 -6.40
C ASP A 346 -22.75 4.74 -6.81
N ALA A 347 -21.52 4.62 -6.28
CA ALA A 347 -20.41 5.46 -6.69
C ALA A 347 -20.02 5.18 -8.15
N HIS A 348 -19.91 6.25 -8.93
CA HIS A 348 -19.58 6.20 -10.35
C HIS A 348 -18.49 7.20 -10.72
N HIS A 349 -17.64 6.82 -11.67
CA HIS A 349 -16.62 7.69 -12.24
C HIS A 349 -16.45 7.36 -13.73
N GLY A 350 -16.34 8.38 -14.59
CA GLY A 350 -16.31 8.18 -16.05
C GLY A 350 -15.12 7.34 -16.54
N ALA A 351 -14.03 7.31 -15.77
CA ALA A 351 -12.86 6.48 -16.04
C ALA A 351 -12.90 5.09 -15.36
N ALA A 352 -13.95 4.74 -14.61
CA ALA A 352 -13.99 3.50 -13.87
C ALA A 352 -13.95 2.25 -14.78
N ASP A 353 -13.15 1.28 -14.39
CA ASP A 353 -13.10 -0.04 -15.01
C ASP A 353 -13.90 -1.04 -14.18
N SER A 354 -15.09 -1.42 -14.67
CA SER A 354 -15.97 -2.36 -13.98
C SER A 354 -15.34 -3.72 -13.72
N ARG A 355 -14.37 -4.16 -14.54
CA ARG A 355 -13.67 -5.43 -14.31
C ARG A 355 -12.64 -5.28 -13.20
N ALA A 356 -11.85 -4.22 -13.22
CA ALA A 356 -10.87 -3.95 -12.16
C ALA A 356 -11.59 -3.80 -10.81
N LEU A 357 -12.71 -3.08 -10.77
CA LEU A 357 -13.54 -2.95 -9.56
C LEU A 357 -13.99 -4.31 -9.00
N ARG A 358 -14.47 -5.22 -9.86
CA ARG A 358 -14.84 -6.58 -9.42
C ARG A 358 -13.64 -7.33 -8.86
N THR A 359 -12.50 -7.31 -9.55
CA THR A 359 -11.27 -7.96 -9.09
C THR A 359 -10.82 -7.42 -7.74
N VAL A 360 -10.83 -6.10 -7.54
CA VAL A 360 -10.45 -5.48 -6.26
C VAL A 360 -11.44 -5.86 -5.14
N ARG A 361 -12.75 -5.88 -5.40
CA ARG A 361 -13.76 -6.32 -4.42
C ARG A 361 -13.57 -7.79 -4.02
N ASP A 362 -13.30 -8.67 -4.98
CA ASP A 362 -13.07 -10.09 -4.72
C ASP A 362 -11.77 -10.31 -3.93
N ARG A 363 -10.71 -9.57 -4.28
CA ARG A 363 -9.44 -9.57 -3.56
C ARG A 363 -9.61 -9.08 -2.12
N ALA A 364 -10.31 -7.98 -1.90
CA ALA A 364 -10.59 -7.46 -0.55
C ALA A 364 -11.30 -8.50 0.33
N ARG A 365 -12.33 -9.17 -0.20
CA ARG A 365 -13.03 -10.25 0.53
C ARG A 365 -12.16 -11.47 0.78
N GLN A 366 -11.25 -11.80 -0.15
CA GLN A 366 -10.30 -12.88 0.05
C GLN A 366 -9.31 -12.57 1.17
N LEU A 367 -8.81 -11.33 1.22
CA LEU A 367 -7.92 -10.88 2.29
C LEU A 367 -8.65 -10.88 3.64
N ALA A 368 -9.89 -10.37 3.69
CA ALA A 368 -10.71 -10.40 4.89
C ALA A 368 -10.90 -11.82 5.44
N ARG A 369 -11.23 -12.80 4.58
CA ARG A 369 -11.32 -14.22 4.99
C ARG A 369 -10.02 -14.79 5.53
N ARG A 370 -8.86 -14.38 4.99
CA ARG A 370 -7.56 -14.87 5.46
C ARG A 370 -7.10 -14.20 6.76
N ALA A 371 -7.57 -12.98 6.99
CA ALA A 371 -7.26 -12.19 8.18
C ALA A 371 -8.31 -12.34 9.29
N ASP A 372 -9.32 -13.20 9.11
CA ASP A 372 -10.46 -13.37 10.03
C ASP A 372 -11.21 -12.05 10.31
N VAL A 373 -11.45 -11.29 9.24
CA VAL A 373 -12.13 -9.99 9.28
C VAL A 373 -13.51 -10.12 8.67
N GLU A 374 -14.53 -9.68 9.40
CA GLU A 374 -15.88 -9.53 8.89
C GLU A 374 -15.97 -8.35 7.91
N PRO A 375 -16.44 -8.55 6.66
CA PRO A 375 -16.64 -7.45 5.73
C PRO A 375 -17.74 -6.48 6.20
N GLY A 376 -17.52 -5.18 6.03
CA GLY A 376 -18.55 -4.16 6.27
C GLY A 376 -19.77 -4.34 5.35
N LEU A 377 -20.95 -3.97 5.85
CA LEU A 377 -22.24 -4.19 5.20
C LEU A 377 -22.63 -3.06 4.23
N GLY A 378 -21.96 -1.90 4.28
CA GLY A 378 -22.18 -0.79 3.35
C GLY A 378 -21.16 0.36 3.44
N PRO A 379 -21.28 1.39 2.57
CA PRO A 379 -20.37 2.55 2.56
C PRO A 379 -20.43 3.39 3.84
N HIS A 380 -21.55 3.34 4.57
CA HIS A 380 -21.69 4.03 5.86
C HIS A 380 -20.90 3.37 7.00
N ASP A 381 -20.44 2.13 6.81
CA ASP A 381 -19.63 1.41 7.81
C ASP A 381 -18.14 1.76 7.70
N ILE A 382 -17.75 2.59 6.73
CA ILE A 382 -16.36 2.91 6.44
C ILE A 382 -16.13 4.41 6.59
N ASP A 383 -15.36 4.77 7.62
CA ASP A 383 -14.83 6.12 7.77
C ASP A 383 -13.67 6.35 6.81
N LEU A 384 -13.93 7.04 5.69
CA LEU A 384 -12.89 7.42 4.73
C LEU A 384 -11.90 8.43 5.31
N THR A 385 -12.22 9.10 6.42
CA THR A 385 -11.26 10.00 7.10
C THR A 385 -10.17 9.24 7.86
N ALA A 386 -10.40 7.95 8.15
CA ALA A 386 -9.39 7.04 8.71
C ALA A 386 -8.44 6.45 7.65
N LEU A 387 -8.57 6.82 6.36
CA LEU A 387 -7.77 6.26 5.27
C LEU A 387 -6.27 6.51 5.47
N GLY A 388 -5.88 7.75 5.80
CA GLY A 388 -4.49 8.12 6.06
C GLY A 388 -3.89 7.35 7.23
N ALA A 389 -4.64 7.27 8.33
CA ALA A 389 -4.25 6.54 9.52
C ALA A 389 -4.05 5.05 9.27
N THR A 390 -4.96 4.45 8.49
CA THR A 390 -4.91 3.04 8.15
C THR A 390 -3.73 2.74 7.24
N LEU A 391 -3.35 3.68 6.36
CA LEU A 391 -2.23 3.54 5.42
C LEU A 391 -0.85 3.72 6.04
N ALA A 392 -0.73 4.70 6.94
CA ALA A 392 0.55 5.17 7.44
C ALA A 392 1.45 4.06 8.04
N PRO A 393 0.94 3.05 8.79
CA PRO A 393 1.77 1.98 9.31
C PRO A 393 2.46 1.11 8.25
N GLY A 394 1.87 0.96 7.05
CA GLY A 394 2.49 0.22 5.95
C GLY A 394 3.40 1.08 5.06
N PHE A 395 3.31 2.41 5.20
CA PHE A 395 4.08 3.38 4.41
C PHE A 395 4.71 4.49 5.26
N PRO A 396 5.40 4.16 6.37
CA PRO A 396 5.94 5.16 7.30
C PRO A 396 6.99 6.07 6.64
N ASP A 397 7.81 5.50 5.75
CA ASP A 397 8.79 6.20 4.91
C ASP A 397 8.16 7.15 3.89
N ARG A 398 6.85 7.03 3.64
CA ARG A 398 6.13 7.82 2.63
C ARG A 398 5.14 8.82 3.21
N ILE A 399 5.23 9.06 4.51
CA ILE A 399 4.49 10.13 5.18
C ILE A 399 5.23 11.44 4.92
N ALA A 400 4.53 12.40 4.31
CA ALA A 400 5.09 13.69 3.94
C ALA A 400 4.25 14.85 4.49
N ARG A 401 4.93 15.92 4.89
CA ARG A 401 4.28 17.16 5.35
C ARG A 401 4.32 18.22 4.27
N ARG A 402 3.38 19.16 4.30
CA ARG A 402 3.37 20.31 3.39
C ARG A 402 4.57 21.24 3.63
N ILE A 403 5.07 21.86 2.57
CA ILE A 403 6.10 22.90 2.63
C ILE A 403 5.43 24.28 2.50
N GLY A 404 5.37 25.01 3.62
CA GLY A 404 4.72 26.30 3.85
C GLY A 404 4.13 27.06 2.66
N ALA A 405 4.97 27.62 1.78
CA ALA A 405 4.52 28.51 0.70
C ALA A 405 4.27 27.82 -0.66
N THR A 406 4.66 26.55 -0.83
CA THR A 406 4.54 25.85 -2.12
C THR A 406 3.28 25.02 -2.15
N ARG A 407 2.24 25.51 -2.83
CA ARG A 407 1.00 24.78 -3.05
C ARG A 407 1.29 23.43 -3.72
N GLY A 408 0.81 22.33 -3.12
CA GLY A 408 1.07 20.97 -3.60
C GLY A 408 2.50 20.47 -3.39
N GLY A 409 3.36 21.20 -2.66
CA GLY A 409 4.72 20.77 -2.31
C GLY A 409 4.76 20.10 -0.94
N PHE A 410 5.36 18.91 -0.87
CA PHE A 410 5.49 18.11 0.34
C PHE A 410 6.93 17.61 0.52
N VAL A 411 7.27 17.19 1.75
CA VAL A 411 8.57 16.59 2.08
C VAL A 411 8.40 15.44 3.07
N THR A 412 9.02 14.30 2.79
CA THR A 412 9.07 13.12 3.66
C THR A 412 10.03 13.34 4.84
N ALA A 413 10.09 12.37 5.77
CA ALA A 413 10.97 12.44 6.95
C ALA A 413 12.46 12.51 6.58
N ASP A 414 12.86 11.77 5.56
CA ASP A 414 14.22 11.71 5.01
C ASP A 414 14.56 12.88 4.07
N GLY A 415 13.64 13.82 3.89
CA GLY A 415 13.87 15.03 3.10
C GLY A 415 13.57 14.89 1.60
N GLN A 416 12.98 13.77 1.14
CA GLN A 416 12.58 13.62 -0.24
C GLN A 416 11.47 14.61 -0.60
N PRO A 417 11.66 15.50 -1.58
CA PRO A 417 10.62 16.40 -2.03
C PRO A 417 9.58 15.63 -2.86
N LEU A 418 8.31 15.89 -2.58
CA LEU A 418 7.16 15.37 -3.29
C LEU A 418 6.31 16.52 -3.85
N SER A 419 5.63 16.27 -4.96
CA SER A 419 4.78 17.27 -5.63
C SER A 419 3.46 16.68 -6.11
N ILE A 420 2.38 17.42 -5.87
CA ILE A 420 1.06 17.19 -6.44
C ILE A 420 0.80 18.31 -7.43
N ASP A 421 0.96 18.03 -8.72
CA ASP A 421 0.81 19.03 -9.78
C ASP A 421 -0.68 19.33 -10.10
N ARG A 422 -1.56 18.37 -9.83
CA ARG A 422 -3.00 18.48 -10.11
C ARG A 422 -3.71 19.22 -8.97
N ARG A 423 -4.55 20.20 -9.31
CA ARG A 423 -5.30 20.99 -8.31
C ARG A 423 -6.49 20.17 -7.79
N GLU A 424 -6.31 19.51 -6.65
CA GLU A 424 -7.32 18.69 -5.94
C GLU A 424 -7.25 18.96 -4.45
N ALA A 425 -8.33 18.83 -3.66
CA ALA A 425 -8.36 19.21 -2.23
C ALA A 425 -7.11 18.79 -1.41
N ILE A 426 -6.57 17.59 -1.67
CA ILE A 426 -5.34 17.06 -1.05
C ILE A 426 -4.10 17.98 -1.19
N HIS A 427 -4.05 18.91 -2.15
CA HIS A 427 -2.93 19.86 -2.29
C HIS A 427 -2.85 20.87 -1.13
N GLU A 428 -3.93 21.05 -0.37
CA GLU A 428 -4.00 21.89 0.83
C GLU A 428 -3.86 21.08 2.12
N ALA A 429 -3.69 19.76 2.02
CA ALA A 429 -3.53 18.93 3.21
C ALA A 429 -2.26 19.32 3.98
N ALA A 430 -2.33 19.31 5.31
CA ALA A 430 -1.19 19.57 6.18
C ALA A 430 -0.15 18.43 6.10
N GLY A 431 -0.61 17.19 5.94
CA GLY A 431 0.20 16.00 5.70
C GLY A 431 -0.48 15.02 4.75
N ILE A 432 0.31 14.14 4.14
CA ILE A 432 -0.16 13.08 3.23
C ILE A 432 0.59 11.77 3.48
N VAL A 433 -0.04 10.65 3.09
CA VAL A 433 0.66 9.38 2.85
C VAL A 433 0.70 9.14 1.34
N ALA A 434 1.88 9.14 0.73
CA ALA A 434 2.05 8.99 -0.72
C ALA A 434 2.40 7.54 -1.11
N VAL A 435 1.44 6.81 -1.68
CA VAL A 435 1.59 5.36 -1.97
C VAL A 435 2.05 5.06 -3.40
N ASP A 436 2.03 6.05 -4.28
CA ASP A 436 2.56 5.96 -5.65
C ASP A 436 3.27 7.27 -6.03
N ILE A 437 4.59 7.19 -6.20
CA ILE A 437 5.47 8.33 -6.44
C ILE A 437 6.28 8.08 -7.71
N ASP A 438 6.30 9.02 -8.66
CA ASP A 438 7.23 8.94 -9.78
C ASP A 438 8.67 9.27 -9.33
N ALA A 439 9.42 8.22 -8.99
CA ALA A 439 10.82 8.30 -8.60
C ALA A 439 11.74 8.89 -9.70
N ARG A 440 11.29 8.99 -10.96
CA ARG A 440 12.07 9.63 -12.04
C ARG A 440 11.83 11.14 -12.12
N SER A 441 10.80 11.66 -11.45
CA SER A 441 10.54 13.08 -11.35
C SER A 441 11.55 13.73 -10.40
N LYS A 442 12.16 14.85 -10.82
CA LYS A 442 13.06 15.65 -9.98
C LYS A 442 12.41 16.17 -8.69
N ARG A 443 11.07 16.21 -8.64
CA ARG A 443 10.28 16.68 -7.49
C ARG A 443 9.37 15.59 -6.90
N GLY A 444 9.58 14.31 -7.24
CA GLY A 444 8.77 13.19 -6.73
C GLY A 444 7.27 13.37 -6.98
N ALA A 445 6.84 13.33 -8.25
CA ALA A 445 5.44 13.56 -8.59
C ALA A 445 4.56 12.46 -7.99
N VAL A 446 3.54 12.84 -7.22
CA VAL A 446 2.65 11.93 -6.52
C VAL A 446 1.46 11.59 -7.41
N HIS A 447 1.19 10.30 -7.58
CA HIS A 447 0.06 9.81 -8.37
C HIS A 447 -1.09 9.26 -7.54
N ARG A 448 -0.79 8.75 -6.33
CA ARG A 448 -1.79 8.29 -5.37
C ARG A 448 -1.35 8.66 -3.97
N ALA A 449 -2.21 9.36 -3.25
CA ALA A 449 -2.02 9.71 -1.85
C ALA A 449 -3.37 9.91 -1.14
N THR A 450 -3.33 9.99 0.17
CA THR A 450 -4.44 10.45 1.00
C THR A 450 -3.93 11.48 1.98
N ALA A 451 -4.80 12.39 2.42
CA ALA A 451 -4.50 13.27 3.54
C ALA A 451 -4.21 12.45 4.82
N LEU A 452 -3.28 12.96 5.62
CA LEU A 452 -2.98 12.52 6.98
C LEU A 452 -2.88 13.78 7.83
N GLU A 453 -3.93 14.07 8.59
CA GLU A 453 -4.06 15.31 9.35
C GLU A 453 -4.54 15.01 10.76
N ALA A 454 -3.96 15.71 11.73
CA ALA A 454 -4.54 15.77 13.05
C ALA A 454 -5.75 16.72 13.01
N LYS A 455 -6.83 16.37 13.70
CA LYS A 455 -8.06 17.16 13.76
C LYS A 455 -8.17 17.86 15.09
N LEU A 456 -8.91 18.96 15.17
CA LEU A 456 -9.32 19.52 16.46
C LEU A 456 -10.24 18.51 17.16
N ASP A 457 -9.83 18.05 18.34
CA ASP A 457 -10.68 17.22 19.21
C ASP A 457 -11.53 18.12 20.10
N HIS A 458 -10.87 18.96 20.90
CA HIS A 458 -11.57 19.90 21.75
C HIS A 458 -10.73 21.11 22.11
N LEU A 459 -11.43 22.16 22.54
CA LEU A 459 -10.87 23.34 23.19
C LEU A 459 -11.09 23.19 24.71
N VAL A 460 -10.10 23.57 25.52
CA VAL A 460 -10.19 23.51 26.98
C VAL A 460 -10.44 24.91 27.55
N TYR A 461 -11.62 25.09 28.15
CA TYR A 461 -12.06 26.32 28.80
C TYR A 461 -12.11 26.10 30.32
N ALA A 462 -11.10 26.63 31.02
CA ALA A 462 -10.96 26.41 32.46
C ALA A 462 -11.70 27.48 33.25
N THR A 463 -12.21 27.11 34.43
CA THR A 463 -12.91 28.01 35.35
C THR A 463 -12.69 27.63 36.82
N PRO A 464 -12.68 28.61 37.75
CA PRO A 464 -12.69 28.31 39.19
C PRO A 464 -14.05 27.81 39.70
N ASP A 465 -15.15 28.05 38.97
CA ASP A 465 -16.51 27.68 39.36
C ASP A 465 -17.26 27.07 38.17
N LEU A 466 -17.21 25.73 38.07
CA LEU A 466 -17.83 24.98 37.00
C LEU A 466 -19.35 25.16 36.96
N ALA A 467 -20.01 25.05 38.11
CA ALA A 467 -21.48 25.14 38.19
C ALA A 467 -21.96 26.53 37.80
N GLY A 468 -21.33 27.58 38.35
CA GLY A 468 -21.68 28.96 38.02
C GLY A 468 -21.39 29.33 36.56
N LEU A 469 -20.36 28.77 35.94
CA LEU A 469 -20.11 28.98 34.51
C LEU A 469 -21.12 28.25 33.63
N VAL A 470 -21.51 27.02 33.96
CA VAL A 470 -22.56 26.27 33.24
C VAL A 470 -23.89 27.05 33.27
N ASP A 471 -24.26 27.60 34.42
CA ASP A 471 -25.47 28.44 34.54
C ASP A 471 -25.37 29.71 33.70
N ARG A 472 -24.22 30.41 33.71
CA ARG A 472 -24.00 31.58 32.85
C ARG A 472 -24.08 31.25 31.37
N ILE A 473 -23.48 30.15 30.92
CA ILE A 473 -23.55 29.73 29.52
C ILE A 473 -25.00 29.43 29.10
N ARG A 474 -25.78 28.77 29.96
CA ARG A 474 -27.22 28.58 29.71
C ARG A 474 -27.93 29.90 29.49
N ASP A 475 -27.71 30.86 30.37
CA ASP A 475 -28.47 32.11 30.38
C ASP A 475 -27.99 33.08 29.30
N GLU A 476 -26.68 33.14 29.03
CA GLU A 476 -26.06 34.08 28.08
C GLU A 476 -25.94 33.54 26.67
N TRP A 477 -25.64 32.24 26.49
CA TRP A 477 -25.45 31.63 25.16
C TRP A 477 -26.73 30.95 24.67
N GLY A 478 -27.67 30.67 25.57
CA GLY A 478 -28.93 29.99 25.24
C GLY A 478 -28.77 28.47 25.03
N VAL A 479 -27.68 27.88 25.52
CA VAL A 479 -27.40 26.43 25.43
C VAL A 479 -26.96 25.89 26.79
N THR A 480 -27.42 24.70 27.17
CA THR A 480 -27.00 24.07 28.44
C THR A 480 -25.92 23.02 28.17
N PRO A 481 -24.68 23.20 28.65
CA PRO A 481 -23.65 22.17 28.59
C PRO A 481 -24.09 20.85 29.24
N THR A 482 -23.75 19.72 28.61
CA THR A 482 -23.99 18.39 29.21
C THR A 482 -22.91 18.09 30.24
N PRO A 483 -23.23 17.59 31.45
CA PRO A 483 -22.21 17.12 32.39
C PRO A 483 -21.34 16.02 31.75
N GLY A 484 -20.01 16.19 31.76
CA GLY A 484 -19.09 15.21 31.16
C GLY A 484 -18.55 14.17 32.17
N GLY A 485 -18.62 14.48 33.47
CA GLY A 485 -18.27 13.58 34.57
C GLY A 485 -17.10 14.06 35.42
N SER A 486 -16.67 13.20 36.35
CA SER A 486 -15.56 13.43 37.27
C SER A 486 -14.29 12.74 36.77
N HIS A 487 -13.15 13.46 36.86
CA HIS A 487 -11.84 12.89 36.62
C HIS A 487 -11.31 12.29 37.92
N ASP A 488 -11.57 10.99 38.11
CA ASP A 488 -11.28 10.28 39.36
C ASP A 488 -9.80 10.39 39.76
N GLY A 489 -9.55 10.95 40.95
CA GLY A 489 -8.21 11.13 41.52
C GLY A 489 -7.50 12.43 41.10
N LEU A 490 -8.03 13.17 40.13
CA LEU A 490 -7.45 14.44 39.64
C LEU A 490 -8.12 15.70 40.20
N GLY A 491 -9.26 15.55 40.90
CA GLY A 491 -9.94 16.66 41.57
C GLY A 491 -10.64 17.66 40.64
N THR A 492 -10.88 17.29 39.37
CA THR A 492 -11.61 18.11 38.39
C THR A 492 -12.84 17.39 37.85
N ALA A 493 -13.82 18.18 37.43
CA ALA A 493 -15.00 17.72 36.70
C ALA A 493 -15.19 18.61 35.48
N ASN A 494 -15.99 18.16 34.52
CA ASN A 494 -16.21 18.90 33.28
C ASN A 494 -17.68 18.95 32.83
N ALA A 495 -17.95 19.88 31.92
CA ALA A 495 -19.17 19.97 31.14
C ALA A 495 -18.83 20.20 29.66
N LEU A 496 -19.71 19.77 28.75
CA LEU A 496 -19.39 19.59 27.34
C LEU A 496 -20.42 20.27 26.44
N LEU A 497 -19.92 21.02 25.46
CA LEU A 497 -20.70 21.54 24.33
C LEU A 497 -20.12 21.01 23.02
N ALA A 498 -20.96 20.46 22.14
CA ALA A 498 -20.54 20.16 20.78
C ALA A 498 -20.34 21.47 20.02
N ILE A 499 -19.25 21.57 19.26
CA ILE A 499 -18.89 22.78 18.50
C ILE A 499 -18.78 22.53 17.00
N GLY A 500 -19.33 21.41 16.52
CA GLY A 500 -19.34 21.01 15.12
C GLY A 500 -18.13 20.16 14.71
N ASN A 501 -18.23 19.51 13.53
CA ASN A 501 -17.18 18.67 12.93
C ASN A 501 -16.61 17.55 13.84
N GLY A 502 -17.41 17.07 14.79
CA GLY A 502 -16.97 16.05 15.76
C GLY A 502 -16.05 16.58 16.86
N ALA A 503 -15.92 17.90 17.01
CA ALA A 503 -15.19 18.54 18.09
C ALA A 503 -16.13 19.06 19.20
N TYR A 504 -15.56 19.33 20.38
CA TYR A 504 -16.30 19.87 21.53
C TYR A 504 -15.53 20.97 22.30
N LEU A 505 -16.24 21.75 23.09
CA LEU A 505 -15.66 22.64 24.10
C LEU A 505 -15.75 21.91 25.44
N GLU A 506 -14.61 21.64 26.06
CA GLU A 506 -14.51 21.10 27.40
C GLU A 506 -14.42 22.25 28.41
N ILE A 507 -15.47 22.41 29.21
CA ILE A 507 -15.51 23.36 30.31
C ILE A 507 -15.04 22.60 31.55
N ILE A 508 -13.89 22.95 32.11
CA ILE A 508 -13.27 22.21 33.21
C ILE A 508 -13.07 23.09 34.44
N GLY A 509 -13.33 22.54 35.62
CA GLY A 509 -13.11 23.24 36.89
C GLY A 509 -12.91 22.27 38.06
N PRO A 510 -12.70 22.81 39.28
CA PRO A 510 -12.60 22.01 40.49
C PRO A 510 -13.82 21.12 40.69
N ASP A 511 -13.61 19.86 41.10
CA ASP A 511 -14.68 18.94 41.51
C ASP A 511 -14.85 18.98 43.04
N PRO A 512 -15.93 19.58 43.57
CA PRO A 512 -16.17 19.64 45.00
C PRO A 512 -16.38 18.27 45.66
N SER A 513 -16.71 17.24 44.87
CA SER A 513 -16.89 15.87 45.37
C SER A 513 -15.57 15.12 45.63
N GLN A 514 -14.44 15.68 45.18
CA GLN A 514 -13.10 15.11 45.33
C GLN A 514 -12.16 16.04 46.13
N PRO A 515 -12.42 16.27 47.43
CA PRO A 515 -11.61 17.17 48.25
C PRO A 515 -10.17 16.67 48.46
N ASP A 516 -9.95 15.35 48.42
CA ASP A 516 -8.66 14.70 48.75
C ASP A 516 -7.87 14.23 47.50
N HIS A 517 -7.88 15.03 46.43
CA HIS A 517 -7.07 14.73 45.23
C HIS A 517 -5.57 14.92 45.48
N VAL A 518 -4.73 14.23 44.70
CA VAL A 518 -3.27 14.23 44.88
C VAL A 518 -2.60 15.07 43.81
N GLY A 519 -1.91 16.14 44.23
CA GLY A 519 -1.15 17.03 43.35
C GLY A 519 -1.96 18.18 42.76
N PRO A 520 -1.34 19.05 41.94
CA PRO A 520 -2.03 20.16 41.29
C PRO A 520 -3.06 19.64 40.27
N ARG A 521 -4.18 20.35 40.13
CA ARG A 521 -5.21 19.98 39.16
C ARG A 521 -4.69 20.13 37.72
N PRO A 522 -5.14 19.27 36.78
CA PRO A 522 -4.77 19.37 35.38
C PRO A 522 -5.00 20.76 34.78
N PHE A 523 -4.21 21.10 33.76
CA PHE A 523 -4.27 22.38 33.02
C PHE A 523 -4.10 23.65 33.87
N GLY A 524 -3.55 23.53 35.09
CA GLY A 524 -3.36 24.68 35.96
C GLY A 524 -4.68 25.32 36.40
N VAL A 525 -5.76 24.53 36.49
CA VAL A 525 -7.09 25.00 36.93
C VAL A 525 -7.02 25.76 38.27
N ASP A 526 -6.10 25.38 39.15
CA ASP A 526 -5.89 26.03 40.44
C ASP A 526 -5.42 27.50 40.33
N ASP A 527 -4.79 27.88 39.22
CA ASP A 527 -4.25 29.22 38.97
C ASP A 527 -5.25 30.13 38.23
N VAL A 528 -6.41 29.60 37.83
CA VAL A 528 -7.42 30.31 37.03
C VAL A 528 -8.34 31.11 37.95
N THR A 529 -8.29 32.44 37.85
CA THR A 529 -9.17 33.35 38.63
C THR A 529 -10.45 33.73 37.89
N GLU A 530 -10.45 33.65 36.55
CA GLU A 530 -11.60 33.93 35.68
C GLU A 530 -11.64 32.93 34.52
N PRO A 531 -12.83 32.59 33.98
CA PRO A 531 -12.96 31.68 32.86
C PRO A 531 -12.13 32.08 31.63
N ARG A 532 -11.23 31.21 31.16
CA ARG A 532 -10.34 31.50 30.01
C ARG A 532 -9.98 30.24 29.22
N LEU A 533 -9.64 30.41 27.93
CA LEU A 533 -9.08 29.30 27.16
C LEU A 533 -7.68 28.99 27.65
N ILE A 534 -7.37 27.73 27.90
CA ILE A 534 -6.04 27.34 28.40
C ILE A 534 -5.24 26.62 27.33
N THR A 535 -5.88 25.70 26.61
CA THR A 535 -5.22 24.86 25.61
C THR A 535 -6.27 24.21 24.71
N TRP A 536 -5.82 23.31 23.85
CA TRP A 536 -6.65 22.54 22.94
C TRP A 536 -5.99 21.20 22.64
N ALA A 537 -6.81 20.26 22.17
CA ALA A 537 -6.40 18.91 21.86
C ALA A 537 -6.48 18.64 20.37
N ALA A 538 -5.45 17.99 19.86
CA ALA A 538 -5.39 17.50 18.50
C ALA A 538 -5.65 15.99 18.50
N ALA A 539 -6.81 15.58 17.98
CA ALA A 539 -7.13 14.19 17.74
C ALA A 539 -6.18 13.63 16.69
N VAL A 540 -5.44 12.60 17.08
CA VAL A 540 -4.64 11.79 16.17
C VAL A 540 -5.28 10.41 16.04
N PRO A 541 -5.34 9.85 14.82
CA PRO A 541 -5.99 8.55 14.62
C PRO A 541 -5.28 7.36 15.28
N ASP A 542 -3.96 7.46 15.42
CA ASP A 542 -3.13 6.48 16.09
C ASP A 542 -1.97 7.20 16.78
N LEU A 543 -1.97 7.20 18.12
CA LEU A 543 -1.00 8.00 18.88
C LEU A 543 0.41 7.48 18.67
N ASP A 544 0.62 6.16 18.74
CA ASP A 544 1.96 5.56 18.64
C ASP A 544 2.62 5.83 17.28
N LEU A 545 1.83 5.75 16.20
CA LEU A 545 2.27 6.14 14.87
C LEU A 545 2.71 7.62 14.83
N TRP A 546 1.92 8.51 15.44
CA TRP A 546 2.25 9.94 15.49
C TRP A 546 3.51 10.21 16.31
N LEU A 547 3.69 9.50 17.43
CA LEU A 547 4.92 9.59 18.23
C LEU A 547 6.13 9.13 17.44
N ALA A 548 6.05 7.98 16.77
CA ALA A 548 7.13 7.49 15.92
C ALA A 548 7.46 8.50 14.80
N TRP A 549 6.43 9.11 14.21
CA TRP A 549 6.58 10.13 13.18
C TRP A 549 7.25 11.42 13.70
N CYS A 550 6.92 11.84 14.93
CA CYS A 550 7.57 12.96 15.63
C CYS A 550 9.03 12.62 15.98
N MET A 551 9.28 11.46 16.58
CA MET A 551 10.62 11.01 16.99
C MET A 551 11.57 10.90 15.80
N ALA A 552 11.11 10.36 14.66
CA ALA A 552 11.88 10.30 13.42
C ALA A 552 12.35 11.69 12.92
N ARG A 553 11.66 12.76 13.35
CA ARG A 553 11.96 14.16 13.03
C ARG A 553 12.67 14.88 14.17
N ARG A 554 13.07 14.16 15.22
CA ARG A 554 13.67 14.72 16.44
C ARG A 554 12.76 15.72 17.16
N LEU A 555 11.46 15.51 17.03
CA LEU A 555 10.44 16.21 17.79
C LEU A 555 10.13 15.35 19.00
N ASP A 556 10.16 15.96 20.18
CA ASP A 556 9.73 15.32 21.41
C ASP A 556 8.25 15.67 21.63
N PRO A 557 7.31 14.75 21.39
CA PRO A 557 5.88 14.96 21.65
C PRO A 557 5.50 14.78 23.13
N GLY A 558 6.46 14.44 24.00
CA GLY A 558 6.20 14.04 25.39
C GLY A 558 5.78 12.58 25.53
N PRO A 559 5.79 12.04 26.76
CA PRO A 559 5.35 10.67 27.04
C PRO A 559 3.84 10.49 26.84
N ALA A 560 3.42 9.32 26.37
CA ALA A 560 2.02 8.97 26.29
C ALA A 560 1.48 8.43 27.62
N PHE A 561 0.32 8.92 28.03
CA PHE A 561 -0.41 8.49 29.22
C PHE A 561 -1.75 7.89 28.83
N THR A 562 -2.20 6.91 29.60
CA THR A 562 -3.58 6.43 29.53
C THR A 562 -4.38 7.09 30.64
N MET A 563 -5.53 7.63 30.28
CA MET A 563 -6.43 8.35 31.16
C MET A 563 -7.80 7.68 31.14
N GLN A 564 -8.59 7.93 32.18
CA GLN A 564 -9.96 7.46 32.25
C GLN A 564 -10.85 8.45 33.00
N ARG A 565 -12.16 8.39 32.73
CA ARG A 565 -13.17 9.10 33.51
C ARG A 565 -14.47 8.33 33.56
N THR A 566 -15.22 8.53 34.62
CA THR A 566 -16.56 7.96 34.79
C THR A 566 -17.60 8.98 34.33
N THR A 567 -18.42 8.60 33.34
CA THR A 567 -19.52 9.44 32.85
C THR A 567 -20.66 9.50 33.87
N PRO A 568 -21.59 10.47 33.77
CA PRO A 568 -22.77 10.51 34.63
C PRO A 568 -23.66 9.25 34.55
N ALA A 569 -23.59 8.52 33.42
CA ALA A 569 -24.32 7.26 33.24
C ALA A 569 -23.63 6.06 33.92
N GLY A 570 -22.41 6.23 34.44
CA GLY A 570 -21.60 5.18 35.07
C GLY A 570 -20.65 4.45 34.11
N ASP A 571 -20.68 4.76 32.81
CA ASP A 571 -19.73 4.20 31.83
C ASP A 571 -18.34 4.79 32.03
N VAL A 572 -17.30 3.97 31.89
CA VAL A 572 -15.89 4.40 31.95
C VAL A 572 -15.38 4.65 30.54
N LEU A 573 -14.94 5.88 30.27
CA LEU A 573 -14.25 6.24 29.04
C LEU A 573 -12.75 6.16 29.26
N HIS A 574 -12.02 5.64 28.26
CA HIS A 574 -10.56 5.57 28.25
C HIS A 574 -10.02 6.32 27.04
N TRP A 575 -8.90 7.02 27.23
CA TRP A 575 -8.17 7.67 26.14
C TRP A 575 -6.67 7.66 26.42
N ARG A 576 -5.91 7.98 25.39
CA ARG A 576 -4.47 8.20 25.50
C ARG A 576 -4.15 9.63 25.08
N LEU A 577 -3.16 10.24 25.72
CA LEU A 577 -2.68 11.57 25.33
C LEU A 577 -1.19 11.70 25.55
N THR A 578 -0.56 12.66 24.88
CA THR A 578 0.73 13.21 25.32
C THR A 578 0.57 14.61 25.86
N PRO A 579 1.28 15.03 26.91
CA PRO A 579 1.26 16.43 27.33
C PRO A 579 1.89 17.28 26.22
N PRO A 580 1.53 18.57 26.11
CA PRO A 580 2.15 19.43 25.13
C PRO A 580 3.65 19.58 25.46
N PRO A 581 4.55 19.55 24.46
CA PRO A 581 5.98 19.69 24.73
C PRO A 581 6.37 21.13 25.04
N GLY A 582 6.69 21.38 26.31
CA GLY A 582 6.99 22.71 26.85
C GLY A 582 5.74 23.47 27.32
N ASP A 583 5.92 24.71 27.75
CA ASP A 583 4.82 25.59 28.19
C ASP A 583 3.96 26.09 27.01
N GLY A 584 4.57 26.45 25.88
CA GLY A 584 3.92 26.76 24.60
C GLY A 584 2.80 27.80 24.65
N ASP A 585 2.60 28.43 25.81
CA ASP A 585 1.49 29.31 26.19
C ASP A 585 0.11 28.81 25.74
N GLY A 586 -0.09 27.49 25.76
CA GLY A 586 -1.32 26.83 25.31
C GLY A 586 -1.50 26.71 23.78
N VAL A 587 -0.64 27.34 22.97
CA VAL A 587 -0.75 27.38 21.49
C VAL A 587 -0.44 26.03 20.86
N VAL A 588 0.52 25.27 21.41
CA VAL A 588 0.82 23.89 20.99
C VAL A 588 -0.19 22.95 21.64
N PRO A 589 -0.96 22.15 20.87
CA PRO A 589 -1.92 21.24 21.44
C PRO A 589 -1.22 20.07 22.10
N PHE A 590 -1.94 19.43 22.99
CA PHE A 590 -1.65 18.05 23.34
C PHE A 590 -2.25 17.10 22.31
N LEU A 591 -1.58 15.99 22.03
CA LEU A 591 -2.12 14.98 21.12
C LEU A 591 -3.01 14.03 21.92
N ILE A 592 -4.17 13.69 21.36
CA ILE A 592 -5.13 12.79 22.00
C ILE A 592 -5.57 11.69 21.03
N GLU A 593 -5.75 10.49 21.57
CA GLU A 593 -6.29 9.33 20.88
C GLU A 593 -7.44 8.76 21.70
N TRP A 594 -8.57 8.55 21.04
CA TRP A 594 -9.74 7.86 21.60
C TRP A 594 -9.83 6.45 21.00
N PRO A 595 -9.52 5.38 21.76
CA PRO A 595 -9.68 3.99 21.29
C PRO A 595 -11.14 3.58 21.08
N GLY A 596 -12.10 4.34 21.62
CA GLY A 596 -13.53 4.05 21.59
C GLY A 596 -14.37 5.31 21.41
N ALA A 597 -15.47 5.42 22.16
CA ALA A 597 -16.38 6.56 22.08
C ALA A 597 -15.70 7.88 22.47
N THR A 598 -15.99 8.94 21.71
CA THR A 598 -15.49 10.28 22.00
C THR A 598 -16.56 11.13 22.71
N PRO A 599 -16.19 12.05 23.60
CA PRO A 599 -17.13 12.93 24.29
C PRO A 599 -17.98 13.80 23.36
N ALA A 600 -17.47 14.09 22.15
CA ALA A 600 -18.18 14.86 21.14
C ALA A 600 -19.57 14.28 20.80
N THR A 601 -19.71 12.95 20.87
CA THR A 601 -20.98 12.26 20.56
C THR A 601 -22.08 12.48 21.62
N THR A 602 -21.68 12.84 22.84
CA THR A 602 -22.58 13.08 23.99
C THR A 602 -22.69 14.54 24.40
N ALA A 603 -21.86 15.42 23.81
CA ALA A 603 -21.82 16.82 24.15
C ALA A 603 -23.10 17.55 23.66
N ALA A 604 -23.54 18.56 24.42
CA ALA A 604 -24.77 19.27 24.10
C ALA A 604 -24.63 20.03 22.76
N PRO A 605 -25.52 19.81 21.79
CA PRO A 605 -25.50 20.52 20.52
C PRO A 605 -26.02 21.96 20.67
N GLY A 606 -25.85 22.76 19.62
CA GLY A 606 -26.40 24.11 19.53
C GLY A 606 -25.36 25.21 19.43
N VAL A 607 -24.07 24.88 19.54
CA VAL A 607 -22.95 25.79 19.32
C VAL A 607 -22.14 25.32 18.11
N GLU A 608 -21.59 26.26 17.34
CA GLU A 608 -20.70 25.97 16.22
C GLU A 608 -19.42 26.81 16.33
N LEU A 609 -18.26 26.18 16.18
CA LEU A 609 -16.97 26.88 16.10
C LEU A 609 -16.87 27.60 14.76
N PHE A 610 -16.99 28.92 14.78
CA PHE A 610 -16.94 29.76 13.59
C PHE A 610 -15.51 30.15 13.21
N GLY A 611 -14.62 30.33 14.19
CA GLY A 611 -13.24 30.70 13.95
C GLY A 611 -12.33 30.24 15.07
N PHE A 612 -11.11 29.82 14.73
CA PHE A 612 -10.07 29.47 15.68
C PHE A 612 -8.74 30.01 15.19
N GLU A 613 -8.16 30.91 15.98
CA GLU A 613 -6.96 31.66 15.65
C GLU A 613 -5.89 31.37 16.72
N LEU A 614 -4.69 31.05 16.23
CA LEU A 614 -3.50 30.83 17.05
C LEU A 614 -2.51 31.96 16.78
N SER A 615 -1.92 32.52 17.83
CA SER A 615 -0.86 33.51 17.72
C SER A 615 0.31 33.16 18.62
N HIS A 616 1.54 33.38 18.16
CA HIS A 616 2.75 33.20 18.97
C HIS A 616 3.92 34.06 18.46
N PRO A 617 4.77 34.64 19.33
CA PRO A 617 5.85 35.55 18.87
C PRO A 617 7.02 34.79 18.25
N ASP A 618 7.25 33.56 18.73
CA ASP A 618 8.26 32.64 18.21
C ASP A 618 7.71 31.76 17.07
N LEU A 619 8.36 31.85 15.91
CA LEU A 619 8.03 31.08 14.71
C LEU A 619 8.39 29.60 14.84
N ALA A 620 9.24 29.20 15.81
CA ALA A 620 9.48 27.79 16.09
C ALA A 620 8.21 27.09 16.59
N VAL A 621 7.34 27.80 17.30
CA VAL A 621 6.02 27.28 17.73
C VAL A 621 5.09 27.05 16.55
N ALA A 622 5.07 27.97 15.59
CA ALA A 622 4.37 27.80 14.32
C ALA A 622 4.92 26.61 13.51
N GLY A 623 6.25 26.42 13.53
CA GLY A 623 6.93 25.27 12.95
C GLY A 623 6.46 23.94 13.57
N ARG A 624 6.39 23.87 14.90
CA ARG A 624 5.91 22.69 15.64
C ARG A 624 4.48 22.28 15.26
N LEU A 625 3.58 23.23 15.03
CA LEU A 625 2.20 22.94 14.61
C LEU A 625 2.12 22.38 13.18
N GLN A 626 2.89 22.95 12.25
CA GLN A 626 3.03 22.38 10.90
C GLN A 626 3.68 20.99 10.94
N GLU A 627 4.61 20.81 11.88
CA GLU A 627 5.25 19.54 12.20
C GLU A 627 4.38 18.56 12.96
N TYR A 628 3.13 18.89 13.33
CA TYR A 628 2.11 17.94 13.77
C TYR A 628 1.10 17.60 12.67
N ALA A 629 1.31 18.11 11.46
CA ALA A 629 0.34 18.07 10.36
C ALA A 629 -1.02 18.66 10.77
N LEU A 630 -1.00 19.77 11.51
CA LEU A 630 -2.20 20.52 11.88
C LEU A 630 -2.49 21.60 10.83
N PRO A 631 -3.77 21.81 10.45
CA PRO A 631 -4.15 22.78 9.42
C PRO A 631 -4.22 24.23 9.93
N TYR A 632 -3.88 24.50 11.20
CA TYR A 632 -4.05 25.80 11.85
C TYR A 632 -2.79 26.68 11.71
N PRO A 633 -2.83 27.78 10.92
CA PRO A 633 -1.72 28.71 10.84
C PRO A 633 -1.57 29.48 12.15
N VAL A 634 -0.33 29.85 12.49
CA VAL A 634 -0.03 30.71 13.65
C VAL A 634 0.36 32.10 13.17
N ASN A 635 -0.35 33.09 13.67
CA ASN A 635 -0.02 34.49 13.45
C ASN A 635 1.16 34.92 14.33
N ARG A 636 2.04 35.76 13.79
CA ARG A 636 3.17 36.30 14.56
C ARG A 636 2.70 37.48 15.42
N SER A 637 2.22 37.19 16.62
CA SER A 637 1.77 38.17 17.63
C SER A 637 2.11 37.66 19.04
N ALA A 638 1.66 38.33 20.10
CA ALA A 638 1.70 37.77 21.44
C ALA A 638 1.00 36.40 21.49
N ALA A 639 1.45 35.52 22.38
CA ALA A 639 0.86 34.19 22.51
C ALA A 639 -0.62 34.31 22.87
N SER A 640 -1.49 33.74 22.03
CA SER A 640 -2.92 33.70 22.32
C SER A 640 -3.63 32.57 21.59
N LEU A 641 -4.67 32.06 22.24
CA LEU A 641 -5.73 31.26 21.64
C LEU A 641 -6.99 32.09 21.56
N ARG A 642 -7.61 32.15 20.40
CA ARG A 642 -8.88 32.86 20.21
C ARG A 642 -9.85 31.98 19.46
N ALA A 643 -10.99 31.68 20.09
CA ALA A 643 -12.06 30.90 19.50
C ALA A 643 -13.35 31.73 19.43
N VAL A 644 -13.99 31.72 18.28
CA VAL A 644 -15.25 32.43 18.03
C VAL A 644 -16.32 31.40 17.78
N PHE A 645 -17.41 31.47 18.54
CA PHE A 645 -18.52 30.53 18.50
C PHE A 645 -19.79 31.23 18.03
N LEU A 646 -20.54 30.56 17.17
CA LEU A 646 -21.92 30.90 16.89
C LEU A 646 -22.82 30.16 17.89
N THR A 647 -23.58 30.92 18.67
CA THR A 647 -24.51 30.41 19.68
C THR A 647 -25.94 30.86 19.36
N PRO A 648 -26.99 30.28 19.99
CA PRO A 648 -28.36 30.76 19.86
C PRO A 648 -28.54 32.25 20.21
N ALA A 649 -27.74 32.77 21.13
CA ALA A 649 -27.78 34.17 21.56
C ALA A 649 -26.89 35.11 20.73
N GLY A 650 -26.11 34.58 19.78
CA GLY A 650 -25.22 35.35 18.91
C GLY A 650 -23.76 34.87 18.93
N MET A 651 -22.87 35.71 18.44
CA MET A 651 -21.43 35.41 18.36
C MET A 651 -20.76 35.63 19.72
N VAL A 652 -20.05 34.62 20.21
CA VAL A 652 -19.25 34.70 21.45
C VAL A 652 -17.79 34.47 21.12
N THR A 653 -16.89 35.24 21.74
CA THR A 653 -15.43 35.08 21.60
C THR A 653 -14.86 34.67 22.94
N LEU A 654 -14.07 33.60 22.94
CA LEU A 654 -13.23 33.19 24.06
C LEU A 654 -11.76 33.42 23.69
N GLU A 655 -10.99 33.91 24.65
CA GLU A 655 -9.55 34.15 24.51
C GLU A 655 -8.77 33.55 25.68
N SER A 656 -7.50 33.23 25.42
CA SER A 656 -6.58 32.74 26.44
C SER A 656 -6.09 33.83 27.34
#